data_AF-A0A9Y4JZ92-F1
#
_entry.id   AF-A0A9Y4JZ92-F1
#
_cell.length_a   1.000
_cell.length_b   1.000
_cell.length_c   1.000
_cell.angle_alpha   90.00
_cell.angle_beta   90.00
_cell.angle_gamma   90.00
#
_symmetry.space_group_name_H-M   'P 1'
#
loop_
_entity.id
_entity.type
_entity.pdbx_description
1 polymer ?
#
loop_
_entity_poly.entity_id
_entity_poly.type
_entity_poly.pdbx_seq_one_letter_code
_entity_poly.pdbx_strand_id
1 'polypeptide(L)'
;MSGLLGVRLLLLWGLACLWLCSSASGALLISRGDEALQDTRGAARRLQKRSTSENTVEVHRVAVDCTVTSRFAHTIMTSKAMNKANESQEVFFDVELPKTAFITNFSMEIESKLYVGEVKEKEKAKQQYDKAVSSGQTAGLVKASGRKMEKFSVSVNIAAESNVTFILTYEELLQRKMGQYEILTRVKPKTLVQEFEIVANIYEPQGLAYVDAHATFLSNELLPLVEKTVTDKKARISFSPTMNQQRKCPDCDGTLIDGDFIIKYDVNRGTGLGDIQIVNGYFVHFFAPPDLPRVPKNVVFVIDRSGSMSGTKMQQTRQALLAILKDLHEEDHFALVLFDSFIEPWKESLVKATKENVDEARAYVRTVSDRGATDINGALLKGVAMLVQARENKTLPERSVDMIILLTDGMPNVGVSDTSVIQQNVRAATGGNTSLFCLGFGDDVAYGFLDVMSQQNKGVARRIYEASDATLQLQGFYDEVASPLLSEVDLRYPDNAVDLLTTNHFKQLFNGSEIVVAGRLMDNDMDNFLVEVFGQGSEEDFKVQGQARTLDWGVMYPDEEYIFGDFTERLWAYLTIQQLLDKSKTGSSDEKTNATAKALDMSLQYSFVTPLTSMIVIKPETENGPDSPLIADKLTEEQRQLAQKMAFQHNANRPPWRALQPSPSYFVDGDPHFMIELPDKDDALCFNINDVPGTIFNLVKDAKSGILVNGQIIGDKKIPPSGKINTYFWRFGIVHKTLGVQLEVNTRDISVFQDGKRIKLLWSDTASLKGPNVDLLVTKDRSLKVILKDSVKFVVLLHKVWEKHPYHQDYLGFYTLDSHLLSPSVHGLLGQFYHGIEYEVTDLRPGEVPEKPDATMYVKGQELNVTRGWQRDFRNDVKNGENVPCWFIHSNGTGLIDGDATDYIVSGLFKTV
;
A
#
# COMPACT_ATOMS: atom_id res chain seq x y z
N MET A 1 50.39 10.81 -62.33
CA MET A 1 49.72 11.99 -62.91
C MET A 1 49.15 12.81 -61.76
N SER A 2 49.62 14.05 -61.63
CA SER A 2 48.99 15.28 -61.08
C SER A 2 47.69 15.10 -60.25
N GLY A 3 47.45 15.65 -59.06
CA GLY A 3 48.12 16.66 -58.23
C GLY A 3 47.10 17.19 -57.20
N LEU A 4 47.61 17.75 -56.09
CA LEU A 4 46.99 18.73 -55.16
C LEU A 4 45.89 18.29 -54.16
N LEU A 5 46.37 17.99 -52.95
CA LEU A 5 45.78 18.34 -51.65
C LEU A 5 46.12 19.79 -51.26
N GLY A 6 45.24 20.43 -50.46
CA GLY A 6 45.39 21.75 -49.80
C GLY A 6 44.33 22.74 -50.30
N VAL A 7 43.64 23.58 -49.52
CA VAL A 7 43.95 24.36 -48.29
C VAL A 7 42.58 24.94 -47.84
N ARG A 8 42.00 24.65 -46.67
CA ARG A 8 42.10 25.34 -45.34
C ARG A 8 42.04 26.89 -45.36
N LEU A 9 41.27 27.43 -44.39
CA LEU A 9 41.29 28.78 -43.79
C LEU A 9 40.33 29.90 -44.28
N LEU A 10 39.44 30.27 -43.34
CA LEU A 10 39.01 31.60 -42.83
C LEU A 10 37.47 31.57 -42.59
N LEU A 11 36.82 31.83 -41.45
CA LEU A 11 37.07 32.26 -40.06
C LEU A 11 35.73 31.93 -39.31
N LEU A 12 35.67 31.25 -38.15
CA LEU A 12 35.78 31.79 -36.79
C LEU A 12 34.96 33.08 -36.51
N TRP A 13 33.72 32.92 -36.01
CA TRP A 13 33.13 33.53 -34.78
C TRP A 13 31.58 33.47 -34.83
N GLY A 14 30.94 32.94 -33.78
CA GLY A 14 29.48 32.98 -33.63
C GLY A 14 28.90 31.82 -32.80
N LEU A 15 29.25 31.77 -31.52
CA LEU A 15 28.62 30.94 -30.49
C LEU A 15 27.37 31.64 -29.93
N ALA A 16 26.42 30.82 -29.46
CA ALA A 16 25.36 31.08 -28.48
C ALA A 16 23.90 31.29 -28.96
N CYS A 17 23.01 30.67 -28.18
CA CYS A 17 21.55 30.81 -28.10
C CYS A 17 20.67 29.95 -29.03
N LEU A 18 20.28 28.76 -28.54
CA LEU A 18 18.90 28.43 -28.13
C LEU A 18 18.74 26.90 -27.99
N TRP A 19 19.22 26.37 -26.87
CA TRP A 19 18.74 25.11 -26.28
C TRP A 19 18.02 25.51 -24.99
N LEU A 20 16.70 25.51 -25.01
CA LEU A 20 15.85 25.55 -23.82
C LEU A 20 14.73 24.55 -24.09
N CYS A 21 14.97 23.29 -23.70
CA CYS A 21 13.92 22.33 -23.45
C CYS A 21 13.83 22.15 -21.94
N SER A 22 12.63 22.40 -21.41
CA SER A 22 12.26 22.39 -20.01
C SER A 22 12.54 21.04 -19.35
N SER A 23 13.53 21.01 -18.45
CA SER A 23 13.79 19.91 -17.53
C SER A 23 12.84 20.01 -16.33
N ALA A 24 11.96 19.02 -16.18
CA ALA A 24 11.16 18.86 -14.97
C ALA A 24 12.06 18.35 -13.82
N SER A 25 12.05 19.08 -12.70
CA SER A 25 12.89 18.85 -11.54
C SER A 25 12.36 17.73 -10.64
N GLY A 26 13.17 16.71 -10.35
CA GLY A 26 12.97 15.73 -9.28
C GLY A 26 14.31 15.38 -8.65
N ALA A 27 14.41 15.39 -7.32
CA ALA A 27 15.65 15.15 -6.56
C ALA A 27 15.51 13.97 -5.63
N LEU A 28 16.53 13.71 -4.80
CA LEU A 28 16.48 12.80 -3.67
C LEU A 28 16.94 13.49 -2.37
N LEU A 29 17.23 14.80 -2.43
CA LEU A 29 17.43 15.81 -1.37
C LEU A 29 17.86 17.13 -2.06
N ILE A 30 17.23 18.27 -1.73
CA ILE A 30 17.63 19.61 -2.23
C ILE A 30 17.67 20.59 -1.04
N SER A 31 18.74 21.36 -0.86
CA SER A 31 18.67 22.64 -0.13
C SER A 31 18.52 23.75 -1.18
N ARG A 32 17.62 24.70 -0.94
CA ARG A 32 17.27 25.77 -1.89
C ARG A 32 18.43 26.77 -1.97
N GLY A 33 19.09 26.86 -3.14
CA GLY A 33 19.95 27.99 -3.50
C GLY A 33 19.15 29.02 -4.30
N ASP A 34 19.21 30.29 -3.90
CA ASP A 34 18.53 31.42 -4.54
C ASP A 34 18.90 31.57 -6.03
N GLU A 35 17.93 31.40 -6.93
CA GLU A 35 18.03 31.89 -8.32
C GLU A 35 17.54 33.35 -8.37
N ALA A 36 18.48 34.28 -8.17
CA ALA A 36 18.25 35.70 -8.44
C ALA A 36 18.38 35.99 -9.95
N LEU A 37 17.30 36.52 -10.56
CA LEU A 37 17.31 37.10 -11.90
C LEU A 37 18.32 38.25 -11.98
N GLN A 38 19.30 38.15 -12.90
CA GLN A 38 20.17 39.25 -13.29
C GLN A 38 19.57 40.05 -14.45
N ASP A 39 19.16 41.29 -14.17
CA ASP A 39 19.07 42.35 -15.17
C ASP A 39 20.34 43.21 -15.14
N THR A 40 20.71 43.74 -16.29
CA THR A 40 22.03 44.28 -16.61
C THR A 40 22.19 45.77 -16.26
N ARG A 41 23.36 46.14 -15.69
CA ARG A 41 24.29 47.23 -16.07
C ARG A 41 24.99 47.89 -14.87
N GLY A 42 26.32 48.00 -14.92
CA GLY A 42 27.06 49.12 -14.33
C GLY A 42 28.25 48.82 -13.41
N ALA A 43 29.47 48.88 -13.99
CA ALA A 43 30.73 49.37 -13.41
C ALA A 43 31.31 48.81 -12.08
N ALA A 44 32.35 47.97 -12.26
CA ALA A 44 33.65 47.96 -11.56
C ALA A 44 33.75 48.34 -10.05
N ARG A 45 34.01 47.32 -9.21
CA ARG A 45 35.26 47.22 -8.42
C ARG A 45 35.44 45.82 -7.83
N ARG A 46 36.63 45.26 -8.09
CA ARG A 46 37.11 43.93 -7.71
C ARG A 46 37.34 43.87 -6.19
N LEU A 47 36.55 43.05 -5.50
CA LEU A 47 36.90 42.49 -4.19
C LEU A 47 36.66 40.98 -4.29
N GLN A 48 37.74 40.20 -4.17
CA GLN A 48 37.69 38.75 -4.11
C GLN A 48 36.81 38.32 -2.94
N LYS A 49 35.63 37.78 -3.23
CA LYS A 49 34.95 36.84 -2.35
C LYS A 49 34.85 35.54 -3.12
N ARG A 50 35.67 34.55 -2.73
CA ARG A 50 35.44 33.14 -3.06
C ARG A 50 34.03 32.81 -2.59
N SER A 51 33.10 32.66 -3.53
CA SER A 51 31.77 32.13 -3.26
C SER A 51 31.80 30.64 -3.55
N THR A 52 32.35 29.87 -2.62
CA THR A 52 32.03 28.44 -2.49
C THR A 52 30.64 28.38 -1.85
N SER A 53 29.60 28.15 -2.65
CA SER A 53 28.31 27.73 -2.07
C SER A 53 28.48 26.29 -1.61
N GLU A 54 28.95 26.11 -0.37
CA GLU A 54 29.00 24.79 0.26
C GLU A 54 27.58 24.25 0.35
N ASN A 55 27.36 23.03 -0.15
CA ASN A 55 26.11 22.30 0.12
C ASN A 55 26.00 22.14 1.64
N THR A 56 25.06 22.85 2.23
CA THR A 56 24.87 22.91 3.69
C THR A 56 24.20 21.66 4.25
N VAL A 57 23.59 20.83 3.40
CA VAL A 57 23.00 19.54 3.76
C VAL A 57 23.73 18.41 3.05
N GLU A 58 24.22 17.43 3.81
CA GLU A 58 24.93 16.25 3.31
C GLU A 58 24.09 14.98 3.49
N VAL A 59 24.00 14.17 2.45
CA VAL A 59 23.33 12.85 2.49
C VAL A 59 24.35 11.80 2.92
N HIS A 60 24.23 11.32 4.15
CA HIS A 60 25.17 10.34 4.72
C HIS A 60 24.86 8.92 4.29
N ARG A 61 23.58 8.53 4.22
CA ARG A 61 23.18 7.15 3.88
C ARG A 61 22.00 7.12 2.94
N VAL A 62 22.06 6.25 1.94
CA VAL A 62 20.93 5.85 1.09
C VAL A 62 20.98 4.34 0.98
N ALA A 63 19.98 3.66 1.57
CA ALA A 63 19.88 2.21 1.54
C ALA A 63 18.52 1.79 0.97
N VAL A 64 18.53 0.77 0.11
CA VAL A 64 17.32 0.12 -0.39
C VAL A 64 17.40 -1.37 -0.08
N ASP A 65 16.50 -1.85 0.76
CA ASP A 65 16.38 -3.25 1.16
C ASP A 65 15.09 -3.83 0.57
N CYS A 66 15.21 -4.70 -0.42
CA CYS A 66 14.08 -5.36 -1.08
C CYS A 66 14.07 -6.85 -0.74
N THR A 67 13.02 -7.33 -0.09
CA THR A 67 12.83 -8.76 0.19
C THR A 67 11.66 -9.26 -0.62
N VAL A 68 11.89 -10.26 -1.48
CA VAL A 68 10.86 -10.89 -2.30
C VAL A 68 10.64 -12.30 -1.80
N THR A 69 9.40 -12.60 -1.41
CA THR A 69 8.96 -13.94 -1.05
C THR A 69 7.78 -14.31 -1.93
N SER A 70 7.92 -15.34 -2.76
CA SER A 70 6.84 -15.83 -3.63
C SER A 70 6.20 -14.70 -4.45
N ARG A 71 7.01 -13.97 -5.23
CA ARG A 71 6.62 -12.80 -6.04
C ARG A 71 6.09 -11.59 -5.27
N PHE A 72 5.96 -11.64 -3.95
CA PHE A 72 5.55 -10.49 -3.14
C PHE A 72 6.78 -9.75 -2.64
N ALA A 73 6.97 -8.53 -3.13
CA ALA A 73 8.12 -7.69 -2.84
C ALA A 73 7.78 -6.73 -1.70
N HIS A 74 8.62 -6.73 -0.67
CA HIS A 74 8.61 -5.80 0.45
C HIS A 74 9.88 -4.96 0.39
N THR A 75 9.74 -3.65 0.14
CA THR A 75 10.88 -2.76 -0.05
C THR A 75 10.92 -1.66 1.00
N ILE A 76 12.07 -1.51 1.64
CA ILE A 76 12.37 -0.47 2.62
C ILE A 76 13.42 0.47 2.01
N MET A 77 13.14 1.76 1.98
CA MET A 77 14.06 2.79 1.53
C MET A 77 14.43 3.70 2.71
N THR A 78 15.71 3.75 3.04
CA THR A 78 16.25 4.53 4.14
C THR A 78 17.15 5.64 3.61
N SER A 79 16.92 6.88 4.02
CA SER A 79 17.81 8.02 3.70
C SER A 79 18.16 8.78 4.97
N LYS A 80 19.45 9.03 5.20
CA LYS A 80 19.94 9.81 6.33
C LYS A 80 20.66 11.06 5.84
N ALA A 81 20.21 12.22 6.29
CA ALA A 81 20.79 13.51 5.95
C ALA A 81 21.23 14.28 7.21
N MET A 82 22.24 15.13 7.06
CA MET A 82 22.75 16.01 8.12
C MET A 82 22.85 17.45 7.62
N ASN A 83 22.29 18.38 8.37
CA ASN A 83 22.50 19.81 8.15
C ASN A 83 23.82 20.22 8.81
N LYS A 84 24.80 20.64 8.02
CA LYS A 84 26.09 21.19 8.47
C LYS A 84 26.06 22.71 8.63
N ALA A 85 25.00 23.40 8.18
CA ALA A 85 24.89 24.82 8.42
C ALA A 85 24.63 25.13 9.90
N ASN A 86 25.01 26.35 10.26
CA ASN A 86 24.73 26.98 11.55
C ASN A 86 23.31 27.58 11.63
N GLU A 87 22.47 27.33 10.62
CA GLU A 87 21.07 27.74 10.56
C GLU A 87 20.18 26.55 10.16
N SER A 88 18.89 26.64 10.44
CA SER A 88 17.92 25.61 10.06
C SER A 88 17.78 25.50 8.54
N GLN A 89 17.70 24.28 8.01
CA GLN A 89 17.60 24.02 6.58
C GLN A 89 16.40 23.12 6.28
N GLU A 90 15.72 23.41 5.18
CA GLU A 90 14.69 22.51 4.66
C GLU A 90 15.33 21.36 3.90
N VAL A 91 14.82 20.15 4.16
CA VAL A 91 15.38 18.88 3.70
C VAL A 91 14.26 18.04 3.08
N PHE A 92 14.46 17.60 1.85
CA PHE A 92 13.46 16.89 1.05
C PHE A 92 13.79 15.42 0.91
N PHE A 93 12.92 14.53 1.36
CA PHE A 93 12.95 13.12 1.02
C PHE A 93 12.08 12.85 -0.21
N ASP A 94 12.73 12.65 -1.36
CA ASP A 94 12.08 12.39 -2.63
C ASP A 94 12.43 10.99 -3.12
N VAL A 95 11.44 10.14 -3.32
CA VAL A 95 11.60 8.75 -3.76
C VAL A 95 10.61 8.44 -4.86
N GLU A 96 11.04 7.63 -5.84
CA GLU A 96 10.12 7.08 -6.84
C GLU A 96 9.89 5.59 -6.58
N LEU A 97 8.62 5.19 -6.45
CA LEU A 97 8.18 3.81 -6.23
C LEU A 97 7.25 3.32 -7.37
N PRO A 98 7.12 2.01 -7.62
CA PRO A 98 6.21 1.49 -8.63
C PRO A 98 4.73 1.86 -8.38
N LYS A 99 3.97 2.19 -9.44
CA LYS A 99 2.52 2.49 -9.36
C LYS A 99 1.69 1.31 -8.81
N THR A 100 2.17 0.10 -9.02
CA THR A 100 1.60 -1.14 -8.51
C THR A 100 1.70 -1.20 -7.00
N ALA A 101 2.78 -0.68 -6.42
CA ALA A 101 3.01 -0.75 -4.99
C ALA A 101 1.99 0.04 -4.16
N PHE A 102 1.75 -0.43 -2.94
CA PHE A 102 1.10 0.32 -1.88
C PHE A 102 2.14 0.69 -0.82
N ILE A 103 2.15 1.96 -0.43
CA ILE A 103 2.92 2.40 0.74
C ILE A 103 2.26 1.80 1.98
N THR A 104 3.06 1.22 2.87
CA THR A 104 2.59 0.57 4.10
C THR A 104 3.07 1.29 5.34
N ASN A 105 4.24 1.93 5.28
CA ASN A 105 4.79 2.68 6.38
C ASN A 105 5.65 3.83 5.86
N PHE A 106 5.64 4.95 6.56
CA PHE A 106 6.65 5.98 6.42
C PHE A 106 6.94 6.54 7.80
N SER A 107 8.21 6.70 8.14
CA SER A 107 8.63 7.31 9.38
C SER A 107 9.82 8.23 9.16
N MET A 108 9.93 9.26 10.00
CA MET A 108 11.06 10.15 10.04
C MET A 108 11.59 10.24 11.48
N GLU A 109 12.89 10.17 11.64
CA GLU A 109 13.58 10.34 12.91
C GLU A 109 14.37 11.66 12.86
N ILE A 110 14.04 12.62 13.73
CA ILE A 110 14.72 13.91 13.83
C ILE A 110 15.21 14.05 15.27
N GLU A 111 16.51 14.26 15.48
CA GLU A 111 17.09 14.41 16.82
C GLU A 111 16.70 13.27 17.78
N SER A 112 16.71 12.03 17.27
CA SER A 112 16.32 10.81 18.01
C SER A 112 14.85 10.75 18.44
N LYS A 113 13.98 11.57 17.84
CA LYS A 113 12.52 11.44 17.96
C LYS A 113 11.95 10.83 16.69
N LEU A 114 11.27 9.70 16.86
CA LEU A 114 10.58 9.01 15.77
C LEU A 114 9.17 9.58 15.56
N TYR A 115 8.86 9.98 14.33
CA TYR A 115 7.54 10.37 13.87
C TYR A 115 7.08 9.32 12.86
N VAL A 116 5.99 8.61 13.16
CA VAL A 116 5.46 7.54 12.33
C VAL A 116 4.20 8.02 11.62
N GLY A 117 4.07 7.70 10.34
CA GLY A 117 2.90 7.99 9.54
C GLY A 117 1.71 7.13 9.94
N GLU A 118 0.53 7.74 9.92
CA GLU A 118 -0.74 7.08 10.19
C GLU A 118 -1.57 7.06 8.89
N VAL A 119 -2.04 5.87 8.49
CA VAL A 119 -2.93 5.71 7.35
C VAL A 119 -4.36 5.98 7.79
N LYS A 120 -5.04 6.88 7.09
CA LYS A 120 -6.43 7.27 7.35
C LYS A 120 -7.23 7.27 6.06
N GLU A 121 -8.55 7.34 6.21
CA GLU A 121 -9.44 7.65 5.11
C GLU A 121 -9.03 8.98 4.46
N LYS A 122 -9.01 9.01 3.12
CA LYS A 122 -8.45 10.12 2.34
C LYS A 122 -9.09 11.47 2.65
N GLU A 123 -10.41 11.51 2.86
CA GLU A 123 -11.10 12.76 3.21
C GLU A 123 -10.73 13.26 4.61
N LYS A 124 -10.71 12.37 5.61
CA LYS A 124 -10.29 12.69 6.98
C LYS A 124 -8.85 13.12 7.03
N ALA A 125 -7.99 12.45 6.26
CA ALA A 125 -6.61 12.83 6.10
C ALA A 125 -6.48 14.24 5.53
N LYS A 126 -7.20 14.54 4.44
CA LYS A 126 -7.21 15.87 3.84
C LYS A 126 -7.70 16.97 4.79
N GLN A 127 -8.70 16.70 5.63
CA GLN A 127 -9.16 17.66 6.63
C GLN A 127 -8.12 17.89 7.74
N GLN A 128 -7.52 16.82 8.26
CA GLN A 128 -6.49 16.91 9.29
C GLN A 128 -5.25 17.62 8.76
N TYR A 129 -4.95 17.38 7.50
CA TYR A 129 -3.97 18.12 6.75
C TYR A 129 -4.31 19.60 6.65
N ASP A 130 -5.44 19.97 6.05
CA ASP A 130 -5.86 21.37 5.84
C ASP A 130 -5.81 22.16 7.17
N LYS A 131 -6.13 21.48 8.29
CA LYS A 131 -5.97 22.01 9.64
C LYS A 131 -4.49 22.20 10.04
N ALA A 132 -3.64 21.20 9.84
CA ALA A 132 -2.19 21.27 10.07
C ALA A 132 -1.54 22.41 9.25
N VAL A 133 -1.92 22.57 7.98
CA VAL A 133 -1.53 23.69 7.09
C VAL A 133 -1.87 25.03 7.71
N SER A 134 -3.15 25.19 8.09
CA SER A 134 -3.66 26.46 8.60
C SER A 134 -3.00 26.84 9.94
N SER A 135 -2.33 25.88 10.58
CA SER A 135 -1.60 26.04 11.83
C SER A 135 -0.07 26.00 11.67
N GLY A 136 0.46 26.08 10.43
CA GLY A 136 1.90 26.19 10.15
C GLY A 136 2.70 24.88 10.18
N GLN A 137 2.04 23.73 10.38
CA GLN A 137 2.73 22.45 10.55
C GLN A 137 3.24 21.87 9.23
N THR A 138 4.44 21.29 9.26
CA THR A 138 4.98 20.48 8.17
C THR A 138 4.23 19.16 8.05
N ALA A 139 3.80 18.82 6.83
CA ALA A 139 3.25 17.51 6.48
C ALA A 139 4.01 16.98 5.22
N GLY A 140 3.68 15.84 4.61
CA GLY A 140 4.44 15.27 3.47
C GLY A 140 3.55 14.80 2.30
N LEU A 141 3.98 14.87 1.02
CA LEU A 141 3.13 14.74 -0.20
C LEU A 141 3.53 13.64 -1.20
N VAL A 142 2.55 12.90 -1.72
CA VAL A 142 2.76 12.00 -2.88
C VAL A 142 2.31 12.71 -4.15
N LYS A 143 3.16 12.76 -5.17
CA LYS A 143 2.87 13.24 -6.54
C LYS A 143 3.19 12.14 -7.53
N ALA A 144 2.52 12.08 -8.69
CA ALA A 144 2.96 11.13 -9.72
C ALA A 144 4.35 11.52 -10.29
N SER A 145 5.21 10.54 -10.60
CA SER A 145 6.44 10.76 -11.40
C SER A 145 6.64 9.66 -12.44
N GLY A 146 6.57 10.04 -13.71
CA GLY A 146 6.83 9.14 -14.83
C GLY A 146 5.73 8.12 -15.12
N ARG A 147 6.06 7.15 -15.99
CA ARG A 147 5.12 6.19 -16.58
C ARG A 147 4.78 5.02 -15.66
N LYS A 148 5.80 4.38 -15.09
CA LYS A 148 5.67 3.19 -14.21
C LYS A 148 5.74 3.53 -12.71
N MET A 149 6.15 4.74 -12.36
CA MET A 149 6.46 5.12 -10.98
C MET A 149 5.51 6.20 -10.43
N GLU A 150 5.52 6.39 -9.12
CA GLU A 150 4.93 7.48 -8.36
C GLU A 150 6.02 8.11 -7.50
N LYS A 151 6.00 9.44 -7.32
CA LYS A 151 6.92 10.17 -6.47
C LYS A 151 6.33 10.36 -5.08
N PHE A 152 6.98 9.78 -4.10
CA PHE A 152 6.81 10.16 -2.71
C PHE A 152 7.75 11.34 -2.39
N SER A 153 7.24 12.43 -1.82
CA SER A 153 8.00 13.65 -1.56
C SER A 153 7.63 14.27 -0.22
N VAL A 154 8.56 14.30 0.73
CA VAL A 154 8.34 14.91 2.05
C VAL A 154 9.41 15.95 2.28
N SER A 155 9.04 17.17 2.67
CA SER A 155 10.02 18.14 3.14
C SER A 155 9.90 18.32 4.65
N VAL A 156 11.02 18.61 5.31
CA VAL A 156 11.04 18.96 6.72
C VAL A 156 12.17 19.93 7.01
N ASN A 157 11.88 20.93 7.83
CA ASN A 157 12.89 21.85 8.33
C ASN A 157 13.65 21.21 9.51
N ILE A 158 14.97 21.08 9.39
CA ILE A 158 15.85 20.53 10.43
C ILE A 158 16.75 21.63 10.98
N ALA A 159 16.99 21.59 12.29
CA ALA A 159 17.82 22.59 12.97
C ALA A 159 19.27 22.58 12.46
N ALA A 160 20.00 23.63 12.79
CA ALA A 160 21.44 23.71 12.58
C ALA A 160 22.15 22.50 13.20
N GLU A 161 23.16 21.96 12.51
CA GLU A 161 23.98 20.84 13.02
C GLU A 161 23.19 19.58 13.41
N SER A 162 21.98 19.41 12.86
CA SER A 162 21.05 18.32 13.19
C SER A 162 20.94 17.30 12.06
N ASN A 163 20.45 16.10 12.38
CA ASN A 163 20.25 15.02 11.41
C ASN A 163 18.78 14.59 11.32
N VAL A 164 18.46 13.98 10.19
CA VAL A 164 17.17 13.34 9.94
C VAL A 164 17.37 12.01 9.22
N THR A 165 16.62 11.01 9.63
CA THR A 165 16.51 9.72 8.94
C THR A 165 15.08 9.56 8.44
N PHE A 166 14.91 9.24 7.16
CA PHE A 166 13.63 8.90 6.56
C PHE A 166 13.60 7.41 6.24
N ILE A 167 12.50 6.75 6.54
CA ILE A 167 12.28 5.33 6.27
C ILE A 167 10.92 5.17 5.60
N LEU A 168 10.90 4.73 4.35
CA LEU A 168 9.69 4.45 3.57
C LEU A 168 9.59 2.96 3.29
N THR A 169 8.44 2.36 3.57
CA THR A 169 8.15 0.96 3.26
C THR A 169 6.98 0.87 2.28
N TYR A 170 7.15 0.08 1.22
CA TYR A 170 6.09 -0.22 0.27
C TYR A 170 6.15 -1.69 -0.17
N GLU A 171 4.99 -2.19 -0.59
CA GLU A 171 4.80 -3.59 -0.97
C GLU A 171 4.10 -3.71 -2.31
N GLU A 172 4.49 -4.71 -3.10
CA GLU A 172 3.85 -5.02 -4.37
C GLU A 172 3.85 -6.51 -4.69
N LEU A 173 2.81 -6.96 -5.40
CA LEU A 173 2.83 -8.26 -6.09
C LEU A 173 3.46 -8.07 -7.47
N LEU A 174 4.62 -8.69 -7.68
CA LEU A 174 5.33 -8.65 -8.96
C LEU A 174 4.51 -9.35 -10.03
N GLN A 175 4.26 -8.66 -11.14
CA GLN A 175 3.50 -9.19 -12.27
C GLN A 175 4.43 -9.79 -13.31
N ARG A 176 4.21 -11.05 -13.66
CA ARG A 176 4.94 -11.68 -14.76
C ARG A 176 4.48 -11.12 -16.10
N LYS A 177 5.40 -10.57 -16.88
CA LYS A 177 5.15 -10.07 -18.23
C LYS A 177 6.27 -10.51 -19.15
N MET A 178 5.93 -10.91 -20.37
CA MET A 178 6.90 -11.39 -21.36
C MET A 178 7.86 -12.45 -20.79
N GLY A 179 7.36 -13.31 -19.90
CA GLY A 179 8.12 -14.43 -19.35
C GLY A 179 9.00 -14.10 -18.15
N GLN A 180 8.89 -12.92 -17.55
CA GLN A 180 9.76 -12.52 -16.44
C GLN A 180 9.09 -11.59 -15.43
N TYR A 181 9.60 -11.57 -14.20
CA TYR A 181 9.33 -10.56 -13.20
C TYR A 181 10.40 -9.47 -13.25
N GLU A 182 10.02 -8.22 -12.98
CA GLU A 182 10.91 -7.05 -12.98
C GLU A 182 10.76 -6.30 -11.66
N ILE A 183 11.85 -6.17 -10.91
CA ILE A 183 11.97 -5.28 -9.76
C ILE A 183 12.71 -4.04 -10.25
N LEU A 184 12.05 -2.87 -10.17
CA LEU A 184 12.55 -1.60 -10.66
C LEU A 184 12.76 -0.63 -9.49
N THR A 185 14.01 -0.34 -9.17
CA THR A 185 14.38 0.63 -8.14
C THR A 185 15.05 1.83 -8.78
N ARG A 186 14.43 3.01 -8.68
CA ARG A 186 15.04 4.25 -9.18
C ARG A 186 15.84 4.94 -8.10
N VAL A 187 17.11 5.21 -8.38
CA VAL A 187 18.05 5.85 -7.44
C VAL A 187 18.69 7.08 -8.08
N LYS A 188 18.49 8.25 -7.45
CA LYS A 188 18.95 9.55 -7.94
C LYS A 188 19.47 10.48 -6.82
N PRO A 189 20.48 10.06 -6.04
CA PRO A 189 20.97 10.83 -4.89
C PRO A 189 21.43 12.26 -5.19
N LYS A 190 21.77 12.59 -6.46
CA LYS A 190 22.32 13.88 -6.95
C LYS A 190 23.64 14.35 -6.36
N THR A 191 23.95 13.92 -5.14
CA THR A 191 25.18 14.15 -4.41
C THR A 191 25.86 12.80 -4.15
N LEU A 192 27.13 12.86 -3.76
CA LEU A 192 27.85 11.67 -3.31
C LEU A 192 27.33 11.23 -1.94
N VAL A 193 27.13 9.93 -1.75
CA VAL A 193 26.56 9.36 -0.52
C VAL A 193 27.60 8.50 0.17
N GLN A 194 27.86 8.77 1.45
CA GLN A 194 28.92 8.10 2.20
C GLN A 194 28.65 6.59 2.35
N GLU A 195 27.42 6.23 2.66
CA GLU A 195 26.92 4.84 2.71
C GLU A 195 25.80 4.66 1.68
N PHE A 196 26.14 4.16 0.50
CA PHE A 196 25.15 3.79 -0.51
C PHE A 196 25.04 2.26 -0.59
N GLU A 197 23.82 1.73 -0.52
CA GLU A 197 23.58 0.29 -0.57
C GLU A 197 22.23 -0.02 -1.23
N ILE A 198 22.23 -1.01 -2.13
CA ILE A 198 21.02 -1.65 -2.63
C ILE A 198 21.19 -3.15 -2.38
N VAL A 199 20.27 -3.74 -1.64
CA VAL A 199 20.23 -5.19 -1.36
C VAL A 199 18.87 -5.71 -1.77
N ALA A 200 18.87 -6.78 -2.57
CA ALA A 200 17.66 -7.53 -2.91
C ALA A 200 17.83 -9.00 -2.54
N ASN A 201 16.97 -9.49 -1.65
CA ASN A 201 16.89 -10.87 -1.21
C ASN A 201 15.64 -11.51 -1.83
N ILE A 202 15.81 -12.46 -2.75
CA ILE A 202 14.73 -13.13 -3.45
C ILE A 202 14.64 -14.57 -2.97
N TYR A 203 13.46 -15.01 -2.56
CA TYR A 203 13.16 -16.39 -2.23
C TYR A 203 11.93 -16.89 -2.99
N GLU A 204 12.11 -17.97 -3.74
CA GLU A 204 11.07 -18.60 -4.55
C GLU A 204 11.00 -20.11 -4.26
N PRO A 205 9.89 -20.61 -3.69
CA PRO A 205 9.76 -22.02 -3.30
C PRO A 205 9.94 -23.03 -4.44
N GLN A 206 9.59 -22.62 -5.67
CA GLN A 206 9.72 -23.42 -6.89
C GLN A 206 11.16 -23.49 -7.42
N GLY A 207 12.06 -22.66 -6.91
CA GLY A 207 13.40 -22.46 -7.45
C GLY A 207 13.43 -21.39 -8.53
N LEU A 208 14.60 -20.79 -8.70
CA LEU A 208 14.88 -19.71 -9.64
C LEU A 208 15.37 -20.30 -10.96
N ALA A 209 14.72 -19.95 -12.07
CA ALA A 209 15.16 -20.34 -13.41
C ALA A 209 16.36 -19.49 -13.85
N TYR A 210 16.29 -18.19 -13.61
CA TYR A 210 17.40 -17.26 -13.79
C TYR A 210 17.19 -16.01 -12.94
N VAL A 211 18.29 -15.30 -12.67
CA VAL A 211 18.29 -13.97 -12.05
C VAL A 211 19.37 -13.13 -12.71
N ASP A 212 19.00 -11.93 -13.13
CA ASP A 212 19.88 -10.94 -13.73
C ASP A 212 19.65 -9.56 -13.12
N ALA A 213 20.71 -8.76 -13.05
CA ALA A 213 20.68 -7.41 -12.49
C ALA A 213 21.46 -6.46 -13.38
N HIS A 214 20.85 -5.34 -13.76
CA HIS A 214 21.47 -4.29 -14.55
C HIS A 214 21.03 -2.92 -14.00
N ALA A 215 21.80 -1.88 -14.25
CA ALA A 215 21.37 -0.52 -14.00
C ALA A 215 21.72 0.40 -15.16
N THR A 216 20.89 1.39 -15.43
CA THR A 216 21.07 2.33 -16.56
C THR A 216 22.31 3.20 -16.42
N PHE A 217 22.83 3.32 -15.19
CA PHE A 217 24.02 4.07 -14.84
C PHE A 217 25.27 3.20 -14.63
N LEU A 218 25.18 1.87 -14.78
CA LEU A 218 26.35 1.00 -14.64
C LEU A 218 27.33 1.23 -15.80
N SER A 219 28.46 1.84 -15.47
CA SER A 219 29.63 1.88 -16.35
C SER A 219 30.44 0.58 -16.23
N ASN A 220 31.40 0.36 -17.13
CA ASN A 220 32.34 -0.77 -17.03
C ASN A 220 33.08 -0.84 -15.68
N GLU A 221 33.21 0.30 -14.99
CA GLU A 221 33.87 0.40 -13.68
C GLU A 221 32.94 0.03 -12.51
N LEU A 222 31.62 0.24 -12.67
CA LEU A 222 30.61 -0.07 -11.64
C LEU A 222 30.03 -1.48 -11.77
N LEU A 223 30.05 -2.06 -12.98
CA LEU A 223 29.56 -3.42 -13.23
C LEU A 223 30.13 -4.48 -12.28
N PRO A 224 31.44 -4.50 -11.94
CA PRO A 224 32.00 -5.48 -11.01
C PRO A 224 31.51 -5.36 -9.57
N LEU A 225 30.85 -4.25 -9.21
CA LEU A 225 30.35 -4.00 -7.84
C LEU A 225 28.97 -4.60 -7.60
N VAL A 226 28.31 -5.11 -8.64
CA VAL A 226 27.06 -5.85 -8.50
C VAL A 226 27.41 -7.28 -8.09
N GLU A 227 27.32 -7.55 -6.80
CA GLU A 227 27.52 -8.88 -6.26
C GLU A 227 26.22 -9.68 -6.36
N LYS A 228 26.32 -10.91 -6.86
CA LYS A 228 25.18 -11.80 -7.06
C LYS A 228 25.50 -13.19 -6.51
N THR A 229 24.78 -13.61 -5.48
CA THR A 229 24.83 -14.96 -4.94
C THR A 229 23.51 -15.65 -5.24
N VAL A 230 23.53 -16.71 -6.06
CA VAL A 230 22.33 -17.47 -6.44
C VAL A 230 22.49 -18.91 -5.99
N THR A 231 21.46 -19.41 -5.33
CA THR A 231 21.25 -20.84 -5.01
C THR A 231 19.97 -21.30 -5.72
N ASP A 232 19.56 -22.55 -5.52
CA ASP A 232 18.35 -23.09 -6.16
C ASP A 232 17.11 -22.21 -5.89
N LYS A 233 16.87 -21.82 -4.63
CA LYS A 233 15.65 -21.07 -4.24
C LYS A 233 15.89 -19.64 -3.78
N LYS A 234 17.13 -19.28 -3.46
CA LYS A 234 17.49 -17.96 -2.91
C LYS A 234 18.43 -17.23 -3.86
N ALA A 235 18.22 -15.93 -4.05
CA ALA A 235 19.20 -15.04 -4.64
C ALA A 235 19.40 -13.80 -3.76
N ARG A 236 20.66 -13.39 -3.61
CA ARG A 236 21.04 -12.11 -3.00
C ARG A 236 21.78 -11.28 -4.04
N ILE A 237 21.27 -10.10 -4.33
CA ILE A 237 21.89 -9.10 -5.18
C ILE A 237 22.29 -7.94 -4.27
N SER A 238 23.54 -7.53 -4.28
CA SER A 238 24.03 -6.37 -3.54
C SER A 238 24.83 -5.43 -4.43
N PHE A 239 24.66 -4.12 -4.21
CA PHE A 239 25.40 -3.07 -4.87
C PHE A 239 25.70 -1.95 -3.87
N SER A 240 26.98 -1.84 -3.48
CA SER A 240 27.42 -0.93 -2.41
C SER A 240 28.71 -0.17 -2.80
N PRO A 241 28.64 0.78 -3.75
CA PRO A 241 29.79 1.54 -4.21
C PRO A 241 30.29 2.56 -3.17
N THR A 242 31.62 2.64 -3.05
CA THR A 242 32.27 3.69 -2.24
C THR A 242 32.09 5.08 -2.86
N MET A 243 32.24 6.13 -2.06
CA MET A 243 32.22 7.54 -2.52
C MET A 243 33.10 7.79 -3.75
N ASN A 244 34.28 7.18 -3.83
CA ASN A 244 35.19 7.37 -4.97
C ASN A 244 34.66 6.69 -6.24
N GLN A 245 34.02 5.53 -6.13
CA GLN A 245 33.40 4.83 -7.25
C GLN A 245 32.14 5.55 -7.74
N GLN A 246 31.44 6.26 -6.84
CA GLN A 246 30.29 7.08 -7.20
C GLN A 246 30.67 8.33 -8.01
N ARG A 247 31.89 8.86 -7.87
CA ARG A 247 32.28 10.13 -8.51
C ARG A 247 32.27 10.05 -10.02
N LYS A 248 31.67 11.08 -10.65
CA LYS A 248 31.64 11.24 -12.10
C LYS A 248 32.98 11.68 -12.70
N CYS A 249 33.79 12.39 -11.91
CA CYS A 249 35.12 12.85 -12.30
C CYS A 249 36.00 13.10 -11.07
N PRO A 250 37.35 13.11 -11.20
CA PRO A 250 38.27 13.19 -10.06
C PRO A 250 38.07 14.41 -9.14
N ASP A 251 37.69 15.56 -9.71
CA ASP A 251 37.59 16.84 -8.98
C ASP A 251 36.16 17.42 -9.00
N CYS A 252 35.12 16.57 -9.03
CA CYS A 252 33.74 17.02 -8.92
C CYS A 252 32.94 16.31 -7.82
N ASP A 253 31.89 17.01 -7.39
CA ASP A 253 30.92 16.55 -6.39
C ASP A 253 29.72 15.83 -7.03
N GLY A 254 29.75 15.61 -8.35
CA GLY A 254 28.72 14.89 -9.09
C GLY A 254 28.84 13.38 -8.96
N THR A 255 27.70 12.70 -8.82
CA THR A 255 27.59 11.24 -8.77
C THR A 255 27.23 10.64 -10.13
N LEU A 256 27.71 9.43 -10.42
CA LEU A 256 27.31 8.58 -11.54
C LEU A 256 25.97 7.88 -11.27
N ILE A 257 25.58 7.73 -10.01
CA ILE A 257 24.33 7.05 -9.63
C ILE A 257 23.16 7.99 -9.94
N ASP A 258 22.61 7.83 -11.14
CA ASP A 258 21.41 8.52 -11.59
C ASP A 258 20.66 7.64 -12.61
N GLY A 259 19.67 6.90 -12.13
CA GLY A 259 18.81 6.09 -13.00
C GLY A 259 18.18 4.90 -12.31
N ASP A 260 18.00 3.84 -13.09
CA ASP A 260 17.20 2.68 -12.69
C ASP A 260 18.11 1.49 -12.43
N PHE A 261 17.96 0.86 -11.27
CA PHE A 261 18.49 -0.45 -10.92
C PHE A 261 17.38 -1.49 -11.12
N ILE A 262 17.62 -2.46 -11.99
CA ILE A 262 16.61 -3.36 -12.53
C ILE A 262 17.05 -4.79 -12.30
N ILE A 263 16.27 -5.55 -11.55
CA ILE A 263 16.47 -6.98 -11.34
C ILE A 263 15.38 -7.72 -12.12
N LYS A 264 15.79 -8.65 -12.98
CA LYS A 264 14.90 -9.50 -13.76
C LYS A 264 15.12 -10.95 -13.37
N TYR A 265 14.03 -11.66 -13.13
CA TYR A 265 14.10 -13.08 -12.80
C TYR A 265 12.86 -13.83 -13.29
N ASP A 266 12.96 -15.14 -13.37
CA ASP A 266 11.80 -16.03 -13.47
C ASP A 266 12.04 -17.27 -12.59
N VAL A 267 10.98 -18.01 -12.34
CA VAL A 267 11.00 -19.23 -11.52
C VAL A 267 10.97 -20.49 -12.39
N ASN A 268 11.38 -21.62 -11.82
CA ASN A 268 11.16 -22.92 -12.45
C ASN A 268 9.66 -23.24 -12.49
N ARG A 269 9.18 -23.74 -13.63
CA ARG A 269 7.75 -23.99 -13.87
C ARG A 269 7.49 -25.46 -14.14
N GLY A 270 6.47 -26.00 -13.46
CA GLY A 270 5.97 -27.35 -13.70
C GLY A 270 4.75 -27.36 -14.62
N THR A 271 4.49 -28.48 -15.28
CA THR A 271 3.36 -28.71 -16.19
C THR A 271 2.04 -29.06 -15.48
N GLY A 272 2.05 -29.12 -14.13
CA GLY A 272 0.90 -29.54 -13.32
C GLY A 272 -0.05 -28.39 -12.96
N LEU A 273 -0.54 -28.41 -11.72
CA LEU A 273 -1.49 -27.42 -11.20
C LEU A 273 -0.93 -26.00 -11.10
N GLY A 274 0.38 -25.79 -11.22
CA GLY A 274 1.01 -24.53 -10.79
C GLY A 274 1.53 -24.64 -9.35
N ASP A 275 1.77 -23.49 -8.73
CA ASP A 275 2.26 -23.38 -7.36
C ASP A 275 1.13 -23.03 -6.41
N ILE A 276 0.88 -23.86 -5.39
CA ILE A 276 -0.10 -23.54 -4.35
C ILE A 276 0.62 -23.49 -3.02
N GLN A 277 0.57 -22.32 -2.38
CA GLN A 277 1.22 -22.05 -1.10
C GLN A 277 0.14 -21.75 -0.07
N ILE A 278 0.20 -22.43 1.08
CA ILE A 278 -0.74 -22.24 2.20
C ILE A 278 0.07 -21.85 3.43
N VAL A 279 -0.27 -20.72 4.06
CA VAL A 279 0.39 -20.16 5.25
C VAL A 279 -0.64 -19.44 6.12
N ASN A 280 -0.66 -19.74 7.42
CA ASN A 280 -1.46 -19.03 8.43
C ASN A 280 -2.96 -18.87 8.09
N GLY A 281 -3.58 -19.89 7.49
CA GLY A 281 -4.99 -19.84 7.09
C GLY A 281 -5.27 -19.05 5.80
N TYR A 282 -4.23 -18.68 5.06
CA TYR A 282 -4.34 -18.07 3.73
C TYR A 282 -3.65 -18.95 2.70
N PHE A 283 -4.07 -18.84 1.44
CA PHE A 283 -3.41 -19.50 0.32
C PHE A 283 -3.22 -18.56 -0.87
N VAL A 284 -2.21 -18.88 -1.67
CA VAL A 284 -1.95 -18.23 -2.96
C VAL A 284 -1.61 -19.31 -3.99
N HIS A 285 -2.22 -19.21 -5.16
CA HIS A 285 -2.11 -20.12 -6.28
C HIS A 285 -1.57 -19.37 -7.51
N PHE A 286 -0.35 -19.71 -7.94
CA PHE A 286 0.29 -19.19 -9.15
C PHE A 286 0.15 -20.21 -10.29
N PHE A 287 -0.56 -19.85 -11.36
CA PHE A 287 -0.84 -20.72 -12.49
C PHE A 287 -0.29 -20.15 -13.81
N ALA A 288 0.73 -20.82 -14.34
CA ALA A 288 1.37 -20.51 -15.62
C ALA A 288 2.15 -21.75 -16.12
N PRO A 289 1.43 -22.77 -16.63
CA PRO A 289 2.05 -23.98 -17.17
C PRO A 289 2.97 -23.65 -18.35
N PRO A 290 4.18 -24.23 -18.42
CA PRO A 290 5.07 -24.05 -19.56
C PRO A 290 4.58 -24.87 -20.77
N ASP A 291 5.07 -24.50 -21.95
CA ASP A 291 5.00 -25.31 -23.18
C ASP A 291 3.58 -25.65 -23.70
N LEU A 292 2.56 -24.85 -23.35
CA LEU A 292 1.24 -25.02 -23.93
C LEU A 292 1.20 -24.60 -25.42
N PRO A 293 0.48 -25.35 -26.27
CA PRO A 293 0.21 -24.93 -27.63
C PRO A 293 -0.54 -23.60 -27.69
N ARG A 294 -0.22 -22.79 -28.69
CA ARG A 294 -0.87 -21.51 -28.91
C ARG A 294 -2.29 -21.68 -29.44
N VAL A 295 -3.25 -20.98 -28.85
CA VAL A 295 -4.62 -20.85 -29.36
C VAL A 295 -4.64 -19.81 -30.49
N PRO A 296 -5.18 -20.13 -31.69
CA PRO A 296 -5.36 -19.15 -32.75
C PRO A 296 -6.22 -17.96 -32.29
N LYS A 297 -5.95 -16.77 -32.80
CA LYS A 297 -6.73 -15.56 -32.46
C LYS A 297 -7.36 -14.93 -33.69
N ASN A 298 -8.55 -14.36 -33.48
CA ASN A 298 -9.27 -13.55 -34.45
C ASN A 298 -9.24 -12.10 -33.95
N VAL A 299 -8.43 -11.25 -34.57
CA VAL A 299 -8.13 -9.90 -34.07
C VAL A 299 -8.63 -8.81 -35.02
N VAL A 300 -9.42 -7.88 -34.50
CA VAL A 300 -9.78 -6.66 -35.23
C VAL A 300 -9.02 -5.47 -34.65
N PHE A 301 -8.17 -4.87 -35.46
CA PHE A 301 -7.46 -3.65 -35.12
C PHE A 301 -8.34 -2.45 -35.49
N VAL A 302 -8.81 -1.71 -34.48
CA VAL A 302 -9.66 -0.53 -34.64
C VAL A 302 -8.80 0.70 -34.39
N ILE A 303 -8.45 1.42 -35.45
CA ILE A 303 -7.38 2.43 -35.41
C ILE A 303 -7.95 3.80 -35.74
N ASP A 304 -7.81 4.70 -34.78
CA ASP A 304 -8.14 6.11 -34.93
C ASP A 304 -7.19 6.75 -35.94
N ARG A 305 -7.77 7.50 -36.87
CA ARG A 305 -7.02 8.35 -37.80
C ARG A 305 -7.59 9.75 -37.86
N SER A 306 -8.23 10.21 -36.80
CA SER A 306 -8.70 11.58 -36.63
C SER A 306 -7.57 12.59 -36.81
N GLY A 307 -7.92 13.85 -37.04
CA GLY A 307 -6.93 14.92 -37.24
C GLY A 307 -5.96 15.13 -36.07
N SER A 308 -6.32 14.73 -34.84
CA SER A 308 -5.41 14.79 -33.68
C SER A 308 -4.24 13.83 -33.78
N MET A 309 -4.39 12.74 -34.52
CA MET A 309 -3.32 11.74 -34.75
C MET A 309 -2.19 12.27 -35.65
N SER A 310 -2.31 13.48 -36.19
CA SER A 310 -1.34 14.05 -37.13
C SER A 310 0.12 14.04 -36.63
N GLY A 311 1.06 13.95 -37.58
CA GLY A 311 2.49 13.99 -37.30
C GLY A 311 3.03 12.69 -36.69
N THR A 312 3.73 12.81 -35.56
CA THR A 312 4.49 11.71 -34.95
C THR A 312 3.59 10.55 -34.49
N LYS A 313 2.39 10.83 -33.97
CA LYS A 313 1.43 9.81 -33.52
C LYS A 313 1.03 8.86 -34.64
N MET A 314 0.62 9.39 -35.80
CA MET A 314 0.28 8.59 -36.97
C MET A 314 1.50 7.87 -37.55
N GLN A 315 2.69 8.50 -37.55
CA GLN A 315 3.92 7.85 -37.98
C GLN A 315 4.25 6.62 -37.12
N GLN A 316 4.22 6.76 -35.79
CA GLN A 316 4.53 5.69 -34.84
C GLN A 316 3.45 4.60 -34.85
N THR A 317 2.18 4.98 -34.98
CA THR A 317 1.05 4.05 -35.15
C THR A 317 1.25 3.15 -36.37
N ARG A 318 1.57 3.74 -37.54
CA ARG A 318 1.86 2.95 -38.76
C ARG A 318 3.06 2.04 -38.56
N GLN A 319 4.14 2.54 -37.97
CA GLN A 319 5.34 1.71 -37.72
C GLN A 319 5.03 0.51 -36.82
N ALA A 320 4.26 0.71 -35.75
CA ALA A 320 3.85 -0.36 -34.85
C ALA A 320 2.94 -1.38 -35.55
N LEU A 321 1.91 -0.93 -36.26
CA LEU A 321 1.00 -1.81 -37.01
C LEU A 321 1.74 -2.63 -38.08
N LEU A 322 2.72 -2.04 -38.77
CA LEU A 322 3.54 -2.76 -39.76
C LEU A 322 4.39 -3.88 -39.16
N ALA A 323 4.80 -3.74 -37.89
CA ALA A 323 5.51 -4.77 -37.15
C ALA A 323 4.53 -5.83 -36.62
N ILE A 324 3.45 -5.41 -35.96
CA ILE A 324 2.40 -6.27 -35.41
C ILE A 324 1.83 -7.20 -36.49
N LEU A 325 1.53 -6.67 -37.69
CA LEU A 325 1.02 -7.47 -38.81
C LEU A 325 2.01 -8.55 -39.27
N LYS A 326 3.32 -8.30 -39.15
CA LYS A 326 4.36 -9.27 -39.51
C LYS A 326 4.44 -10.41 -38.48
N ASP A 327 4.08 -10.14 -37.24
CA ASP A 327 4.13 -11.09 -36.13
C ASP A 327 2.81 -11.87 -35.96
N LEU A 328 1.82 -11.66 -36.84
CA LEU A 328 0.65 -12.52 -36.91
C LEU A 328 1.04 -13.93 -37.40
N HIS A 329 0.50 -14.95 -36.74
CA HIS A 329 0.68 -16.33 -37.17
C HIS A 329 -0.30 -16.69 -38.27
N GLU A 330 0.08 -17.60 -39.17
CA GLU A 330 -0.75 -17.95 -40.34
C GLU A 330 -2.14 -18.46 -39.97
N GLU A 331 -2.30 -19.13 -38.83
CA GLU A 331 -3.60 -19.62 -38.32
C GLU A 331 -4.51 -18.51 -37.75
N ASP A 332 -3.99 -17.31 -37.55
CA ASP A 332 -4.78 -16.17 -37.09
C ASP A 332 -5.66 -15.62 -38.21
N HIS A 333 -6.76 -14.99 -37.80
CA HIS A 333 -7.58 -14.18 -38.68
C HIS A 333 -7.55 -12.74 -38.21
N PHE A 334 -7.54 -11.79 -39.15
CA PHE A 334 -7.48 -10.38 -38.78
C PHE A 334 -8.31 -9.49 -39.69
N ALA A 335 -8.66 -8.32 -39.16
CA ALA A 335 -9.21 -7.20 -39.91
C ALA A 335 -8.63 -5.87 -39.41
N LEU A 336 -8.65 -4.87 -40.28
CA LEU A 336 -8.29 -3.48 -39.97
C LEU A 336 -9.52 -2.61 -40.18
N VAL A 337 -9.91 -1.87 -39.16
CA VAL A 337 -11.00 -0.88 -39.20
C VAL A 337 -10.40 0.47 -38.86
N LEU A 338 -10.29 1.35 -39.85
CA LEU A 338 -9.89 2.72 -39.63
C LEU A 338 -11.13 3.55 -39.33
N PHE A 339 -11.03 4.47 -38.39
CA PHE A 339 -12.15 5.35 -38.08
C PHE A 339 -11.72 6.81 -37.92
N ASP A 340 -12.60 7.67 -38.38
CA ASP A 340 -12.59 9.11 -38.16
C ASP A 340 -14.03 9.63 -37.99
N SER A 341 -14.49 10.53 -38.87
CA SER A 341 -15.91 10.81 -39.09
C SER A 341 -16.63 9.69 -39.87
N PHE A 342 -15.87 8.80 -40.49
CA PHE A 342 -16.31 7.64 -41.25
C PHE A 342 -15.61 6.39 -40.73
N ILE A 343 -16.26 5.24 -40.89
CA ILE A 343 -15.72 3.93 -40.50
C ILE A 343 -15.39 3.18 -41.78
N GLU A 344 -14.10 2.92 -42.00
CA GLU A 344 -13.59 2.31 -43.22
C GLU A 344 -12.83 1.02 -42.89
N PRO A 345 -13.46 -0.15 -43.09
CA PRO A 345 -12.74 -1.42 -43.01
C PRO A 345 -11.83 -1.58 -44.24
N TRP A 346 -10.64 -2.16 -44.06
CA TRP A 346 -9.76 -2.51 -45.17
C TRP A 346 -10.39 -3.58 -46.09
N LYS A 347 -11.06 -4.58 -45.49
CA LYS A 347 -11.86 -5.62 -46.14
C LYS A 347 -13.16 -5.82 -45.36
N GLU A 348 -14.23 -6.23 -46.03
CA GLU A 348 -15.56 -6.39 -45.40
C GLU A 348 -15.65 -7.54 -44.38
N SER A 349 -14.69 -8.47 -44.37
CA SER A 349 -14.64 -9.61 -43.45
C SER A 349 -13.22 -9.87 -42.97
N LEU A 350 -13.08 -10.66 -41.89
CA LEU A 350 -11.78 -11.12 -41.41
C LEU A 350 -11.14 -12.05 -42.44
N VAL A 351 -9.83 -11.93 -42.61
CA VAL A 351 -9.04 -12.77 -43.51
C VAL A 351 -7.98 -13.54 -42.74
N LYS A 352 -7.67 -14.77 -43.19
CA LYS A 352 -6.56 -15.56 -42.65
C LYS A 352 -5.24 -14.83 -42.88
N ALA A 353 -4.35 -14.85 -41.90
CA ALA A 353 -3.05 -14.16 -41.90
C ALA A 353 -2.00 -14.87 -42.79
N THR A 354 -2.39 -15.26 -44.00
CA THR A 354 -1.47 -15.70 -45.06
C THR A 354 -0.49 -14.59 -45.41
N LYS A 355 0.70 -14.95 -45.87
CA LYS A 355 1.73 -13.98 -46.28
C LYS A 355 1.22 -12.92 -47.25
N GLU A 356 0.39 -13.32 -48.22
CA GLU A 356 -0.18 -12.44 -49.23
C GLU A 356 -1.11 -11.39 -48.61
N ASN A 357 -2.07 -11.82 -47.77
CA ASN A 357 -2.97 -10.92 -47.05
C ASN A 357 -2.20 -9.98 -46.10
N VAL A 358 -1.17 -10.47 -45.41
CA VAL A 358 -0.34 -9.65 -44.53
C VAL A 358 0.41 -8.57 -45.32
N ASP A 359 1.00 -8.92 -46.46
CA ASP A 359 1.72 -7.96 -47.30
C ASP A 359 0.77 -6.92 -47.93
N GLU A 360 -0.45 -7.33 -48.32
CA GLU A 360 -1.51 -6.42 -48.79
C GLU A 360 -1.96 -5.46 -47.68
N ALA A 361 -2.21 -5.96 -46.48
CA ALA A 361 -2.57 -5.15 -45.31
C ALA A 361 -1.46 -4.13 -44.97
N ARG A 362 -0.19 -4.56 -45.02
CA ARG A 362 0.95 -3.67 -44.81
C ARG A 362 1.07 -2.60 -45.88
N ALA A 363 0.73 -2.92 -47.14
CA ALA A 363 0.65 -1.90 -48.20
C ALA A 363 -0.45 -0.87 -47.89
N TYR A 364 -1.63 -1.33 -47.45
CA TYR A 364 -2.72 -0.46 -47.04
C TYR A 364 -2.36 0.44 -45.84
N VAL A 365 -1.76 -0.11 -44.78
CA VAL A 365 -1.32 0.66 -43.59
C VAL A 365 -0.36 1.79 -43.95
N ARG A 366 0.52 1.59 -44.95
CA ARG A 366 1.45 2.66 -45.38
C ARG A 366 0.73 3.89 -45.95
N THR A 367 -0.45 3.69 -46.55
CA THR A 367 -1.26 4.77 -47.16
C THR A 367 -2.15 5.51 -46.17
N VAL A 368 -2.22 5.06 -44.92
CA VAL A 368 -3.06 5.70 -43.90
C VAL A 368 -2.53 7.08 -43.55
N SER A 369 -3.45 8.06 -43.57
CA SER A 369 -3.22 9.44 -43.18
C SER A 369 -4.28 9.89 -42.17
N ASP A 370 -3.94 10.87 -41.36
CA ASP A 370 -4.88 11.54 -40.45
C ASP A 370 -5.90 12.40 -41.22
N ARG A 371 -7.18 12.35 -40.84
CA ARG A 371 -8.25 13.24 -41.28
C ARG A 371 -9.48 13.13 -40.39
N GLY A 372 -10.34 14.14 -40.42
CA GLY A 372 -11.68 14.05 -39.84
C GLY A 372 -11.71 14.04 -38.30
N ALA A 373 -12.84 13.63 -37.77
CA ALA A 373 -13.15 13.61 -36.34
C ALA A 373 -13.09 12.16 -35.79
N THR A 374 -13.83 11.80 -34.75
CA THR A 374 -13.62 10.57 -33.96
C THR A 374 -14.95 9.89 -33.58
N ASP A 375 -15.32 8.82 -34.27
CA ASP A 375 -16.48 7.94 -33.95
C ASP A 375 -16.04 6.57 -33.39
N ILE A 376 -15.73 6.55 -32.09
CA ILE A 376 -15.31 5.31 -31.38
C ILE A 376 -16.44 4.29 -31.34
N ASN A 377 -17.69 4.74 -31.12
CA ASN A 377 -18.84 3.86 -30.95
C ASN A 377 -19.08 3.03 -32.21
N GLY A 378 -19.25 3.68 -33.36
CA GLY A 378 -19.53 2.97 -34.60
C GLY A 378 -18.36 2.08 -35.03
N ALA A 379 -17.12 2.52 -34.81
CA ALA A 379 -15.93 1.73 -35.14
C ALA A 379 -15.85 0.41 -34.34
N LEU A 380 -16.07 0.48 -33.03
CA LEU A 380 -16.09 -0.72 -32.18
C LEU A 380 -17.27 -1.64 -32.54
N LEU A 381 -18.46 -1.09 -32.75
CA LEU A 381 -19.63 -1.89 -33.15
C LEU A 381 -19.41 -2.59 -34.50
N LYS A 382 -18.77 -1.92 -35.47
CA LYS A 382 -18.39 -2.57 -36.74
C LYS A 382 -17.38 -3.70 -36.51
N GLY A 383 -16.36 -3.49 -35.68
CA GLY A 383 -15.39 -4.53 -35.35
C GLY A 383 -16.01 -5.76 -34.68
N VAL A 384 -16.91 -5.54 -33.71
CA VAL A 384 -17.67 -6.63 -33.08
C VAL A 384 -18.56 -7.34 -34.09
N ALA A 385 -19.29 -6.59 -34.93
CA ALA A 385 -20.17 -7.17 -35.95
C ALA A 385 -19.39 -8.04 -36.94
N MET A 386 -18.18 -7.64 -37.35
CA MET A 386 -17.33 -8.44 -38.23
C MET A 386 -16.95 -9.78 -37.60
N LEU A 387 -16.61 -9.81 -36.30
CA LEU A 387 -16.32 -11.04 -35.57
C LEU A 387 -17.55 -11.94 -35.47
N VAL A 388 -18.69 -11.38 -35.06
CA VAL A 388 -19.96 -12.11 -34.93
C VAL A 388 -20.38 -12.73 -36.26
N GLN A 389 -20.36 -11.95 -37.34
CA GLN A 389 -20.69 -12.45 -38.68
C GLN A 389 -19.75 -13.56 -39.15
N ALA A 390 -18.46 -13.44 -38.87
CA ALA A 390 -17.48 -14.47 -39.24
C ALA A 390 -17.66 -15.77 -38.43
N ARG A 391 -18.10 -15.68 -37.16
CA ARG A 391 -18.53 -16.85 -36.35
C ARG A 391 -19.80 -17.48 -36.90
N GLU A 392 -20.83 -16.69 -37.18
CA GLU A 392 -22.11 -17.16 -37.74
C GLU A 392 -21.92 -17.85 -39.10
N ASN A 393 -21.05 -17.30 -39.94
CA ASN A 393 -20.71 -17.86 -41.24
C ASN A 393 -19.71 -19.03 -41.17
N LYS A 394 -19.24 -19.40 -39.98
CA LYS A 394 -18.27 -20.49 -39.72
C LYS A 394 -16.97 -20.34 -40.52
N THR A 395 -16.50 -19.11 -40.71
CA THR A 395 -15.24 -18.82 -41.41
C THR A 395 -14.05 -18.73 -40.47
N LEU A 396 -14.28 -18.71 -39.15
CA LEU A 396 -13.25 -18.67 -38.12
C LEU A 396 -13.03 -20.07 -37.52
N PRO A 397 -11.82 -20.39 -37.03
CA PRO A 397 -11.55 -21.65 -36.36
C PRO A 397 -12.47 -21.83 -35.13
N GLU A 398 -12.94 -23.04 -34.86
CA GLU A 398 -13.85 -23.29 -33.73
C GLU A 398 -13.19 -22.99 -32.38
N ARG A 399 -11.96 -23.48 -32.18
CA ARG A 399 -11.15 -23.28 -30.97
C ARG A 399 -10.19 -22.10 -31.14
N SER A 400 -10.74 -20.89 -31.19
CA SER A 400 -9.98 -19.64 -31.28
C SER A 400 -10.58 -18.55 -30.40
N VAL A 401 -9.79 -17.53 -30.07
CA VAL A 401 -10.26 -16.40 -29.26
C VAL A 401 -10.53 -15.15 -30.09
N ASP A 402 -11.57 -14.41 -29.72
CA ASP A 402 -11.96 -13.17 -30.41
C ASP A 402 -11.47 -11.95 -29.62
N MET A 403 -10.81 -11.03 -30.32
CA MET A 403 -10.13 -9.89 -29.70
C MET A 403 -10.30 -8.62 -30.54
N ILE A 404 -10.44 -7.48 -29.87
CA ILE A 404 -10.41 -6.16 -30.48
C ILE A 404 -9.32 -5.35 -29.82
N ILE A 405 -8.47 -4.70 -30.62
CA ILE A 405 -7.46 -3.75 -30.14
C ILE A 405 -7.84 -2.37 -30.69
N LEU A 406 -8.33 -1.51 -29.82
CA LEU A 406 -8.63 -0.11 -30.11
C LEU A 406 -7.39 0.75 -29.86
N LEU A 407 -7.04 1.64 -30.78
CA LEU A 407 -6.06 2.70 -30.57
C LEU A 407 -6.71 4.05 -30.88
N THR A 408 -6.69 4.98 -29.92
CA THR A 408 -7.24 6.34 -30.07
C THR A 408 -6.46 7.35 -29.24
N ASP A 409 -6.37 8.59 -29.71
CA ASP A 409 -5.76 9.71 -28.98
C ASP A 409 -6.78 10.75 -28.49
N GLY A 410 -8.06 10.58 -28.83
CA GLY A 410 -9.08 11.60 -28.66
C GLY A 410 -10.36 11.10 -28.01
N MET A 411 -11.23 12.06 -27.69
CA MET A 411 -12.58 11.79 -27.19
C MET A 411 -13.57 11.61 -28.35
N PRO A 412 -14.61 10.76 -28.19
CA PRO A 412 -15.63 10.58 -29.20
C PRO A 412 -16.39 11.90 -29.43
N ASN A 413 -16.41 12.38 -30.68
CA ASN A 413 -16.98 13.67 -31.05
C ASN A 413 -17.86 13.62 -32.32
N VAL A 414 -17.98 12.45 -32.95
CA VAL A 414 -18.93 12.13 -34.02
C VAL A 414 -19.69 10.87 -33.64
N GLY A 415 -20.95 10.77 -34.10
CA GLY A 415 -21.83 9.66 -33.75
C GLY A 415 -22.31 9.77 -32.29
N VAL A 416 -22.16 8.68 -31.53
CA VAL A 416 -22.48 8.66 -30.10
C VAL A 416 -21.26 9.15 -29.33
N SER A 417 -21.39 10.27 -28.62
CA SER A 417 -20.31 10.89 -27.84
C SER A 417 -20.40 10.65 -26.33
N ASP A 418 -21.56 10.21 -25.83
CA ASP A 418 -21.73 9.91 -24.40
C ASP A 418 -20.97 8.63 -24.03
N THR A 419 -19.87 8.78 -23.29
CA THR A 419 -18.98 7.70 -22.89
C THR A 419 -19.68 6.52 -22.19
N SER A 420 -20.72 6.77 -21.39
CA SER A 420 -21.45 5.74 -20.67
C SER A 420 -22.33 4.91 -21.61
N VAL A 421 -22.95 5.58 -22.59
CA VAL A 421 -23.74 4.93 -23.64
C VAL A 421 -22.84 4.09 -24.55
N ILE A 422 -21.64 4.58 -24.89
CA ILE A 422 -20.67 3.82 -25.68
C ILE A 422 -20.26 2.54 -24.94
N GLN A 423 -19.90 2.65 -23.66
CA GLN A 423 -19.57 1.49 -22.82
C GLN A 423 -20.71 0.46 -22.79
N GLN A 424 -21.96 0.92 -22.64
CA GLN A 424 -23.13 0.04 -22.66
C GLN A 424 -23.33 -0.63 -24.02
N ASN A 425 -23.25 0.12 -25.12
CA ASN A 425 -23.41 -0.39 -26.48
C ASN A 425 -22.36 -1.47 -26.79
N VAL A 426 -21.10 -1.20 -26.48
CA VAL A 426 -19.98 -2.11 -26.73
C VAL A 426 -20.14 -3.36 -25.88
N ARG A 427 -20.44 -3.23 -24.57
CA ARG A 427 -20.69 -4.37 -23.68
C ARG A 427 -21.85 -5.24 -24.15
N ALA A 428 -22.92 -4.63 -24.64
CA ALA A 428 -24.07 -5.35 -25.18
C ALA A 428 -23.71 -6.09 -26.47
N ALA A 429 -22.93 -5.47 -27.35
CA ALA A 429 -22.53 -6.06 -28.62
C ALA A 429 -21.54 -7.22 -28.46
N THR A 430 -20.57 -7.11 -27.56
CA THR A 430 -19.57 -8.18 -27.33
C THR A 430 -20.16 -9.40 -26.64
N GLY A 431 -21.21 -9.22 -25.83
CA GLY A 431 -21.88 -10.31 -25.10
C GLY A 431 -20.95 -11.10 -24.16
N GLY A 432 -19.79 -10.54 -23.79
CA GLY A 432 -18.76 -11.24 -22.99
C GLY A 432 -17.89 -12.23 -23.75
N ASN A 433 -18.07 -12.36 -25.07
CA ASN A 433 -17.35 -13.33 -25.89
C ASN A 433 -16.05 -12.78 -26.48
N THR A 434 -15.93 -11.46 -26.58
CA THR A 434 -14.79 -10.77 -27.19
C THR A 434 -13.99 -9.99 -26.15
N SER A 435 -12.67 -10.17 -26.13
CA SER A 435 -11.77 -9.35 -25.31
C SER A 435 -11.51 -8.01 -25.99
N LEU A 436 -11.72 -6.89 -25.29
CA LEU A 436 -11.43 -5.54 -25.81
C LEU A 436 -10.25 -4.91 -25.06
N PHE A 437 -9.19 -4.62 -25.82
CA PHE A 437 -8.03 -3.88 -25.34
C PHE A 437 -8.05 -2.46 -25.89
N CYS A 438 -7.88 -1.46 -25.02
CA CYS A 438 -7.87 -0.06 -25.42
C CYS A 438 -6.51 0.59 -25.19
N LEU A 439 -5.94 1.16 -26.24
CA LEU A 439 -4.68 1.87 -26.23
C LEU A 439 -4.98 3.37 -26.35
N GLY A 440 -4.82 4.09 -25.24
CA GLY A 440 -4.97 5.53 -25.20
C GLY A 440 -3.65 6.21 -25.53
N PHE A 441 -3.54 6.83 -26.70
CA PHE A 441 -2.31 7.48 -27.17
C PHE A 441 -2.29 8.96 -26.75
N GLY A 442 -1.35 9.33 -25.89
CA GLY A 442 -1.23 10.71 -25.42
C GLY A 442 -2.23 11.06 -24.34
N ASP A 443 -2.25 12.33 -23.93
CA ASP A 443 -2.96 12.80 -22.74
C ASP A 443 -4.35 13.42 -23.00
N ASP A 444 -4.77 13.42 -24.26
CA ASP A 444 -6.01 14.04 -24.72
C ASP A 444 -7.24 13.12 -24.62
N VAL A 445 -7.03 11.81 -24.50
CA VAL A 445 -8.10 10.84 -24.21
C VAL A 445 -8.33 10.67 -22.71
N ALA A 446 -9.61 10.65 -22.31
CA ALA A 446 -10.01 10.32 -20.94
C ALA A 446 -9.72 8.83 -20.67
N TYR A 447 -8.62 8.55 -19.95
CA TYR A 447 -8.17 7.18 -19.74
C TYR A 447 -9.19 6.34 -18.95
N GLY A 448 -9.88 6.93 -17.96
CA GLY A 448 -10.89 6.23 -17.17
C GLY A 448 -12.05 5.68 -18.01
N PHE A 449 -12.43 6.37 -19.09
CA PHE A 449 -13.41 5.87 -20.05
C PHE A 449 -12.93 4.58 -20.74
N LEU A 450 -11.69 4.56 -21.22
CA LEU A 450 -11.08 3.40 -21.89
C LEU A 450 -10.82 2.24 -20.91
N ASP A 451 -10.39 2.55 -19.68
CA ASP A 451 -10.13 1.58 -18.60
C ASP A 451 -11.39 0.80 -18.27
N VAL A 452 -12.49 1.51 -17.96
CA VAL A 452 -13.78 0.89 -17.65
C VAL A 452 -14.31 0.08 -18.84
N MET A 453 -14.20 0.62 -20.06
CA MET A 453 -14.67 -0.07 -21.26
C MET A 453 -13.90 -1.38 -21.51
N SER A 454 -12.58 -1.39 -21.31
CA SER A 454 -11.76 -2.59 -21.45
C SER A 454 -12.07 -3.63 -20.37
N GLN A 455 -12.15 -3.20 -19.11
CA GLN A 455 -12.44 -4.09 -17.97
C GLN A 455 -13.81 -4.76 -18.08
N GLN A 456 -14.84 -4.03 -18.51
CA GLN A 456 -16.19 -4.56 -18.76
C GLN A 456 -16.20 -5.65 -19.86
N ASN A 457 -15.21 -5.64 -20.74
CA ASN A 457 -15.08 -6.52 -21.89
C ASN A 457 -13.82 -7.41 -21.78
N LYS A 458 -13.45 -7.80 -20.55
CA LYS A 458 -12.41 -8.80 -20.25
C LYS A 458 -11.03 -8.50 -20.87
N GLY A 459 -10.72 -7.24 -21.12
CA GLY A 459 -9.41 -6.79 -21.56
C GLY A 459 -8.83 -5.73 -20.64
N VAL A 460 -7.77 -5.09 -21.11
CA VAL A 460 -6.99 -4.12 -20.34
C VAL A 460 -6.77 -2.86 -21.17
N ALA A 461 -6.86 -1.69 -20.53
CA ALA A 461 -6.44 -0.45 -21.13
C ALA A 461 -4.94 -0.20 -20.88
N ARG A 462 -4.25 0.42 -21.84
CA ARG A 462 -2.86 0.84 -21.71
C ARG A 462 -2.68 2.25 -22.24
N ARG A 463 -2.00 3.08 -21.46
CA ARG A 463 -1.58 4.41 -21.90
C ARG A 463 -0.31 4.28 -22.76
N ILE A 464 -0.35 4.86 -23.95
CA ILE A 464 0.79 5.01 -24.84
C ILE A 464 1.25 6.44 -24.75
N TYR A 465 2.45 6.67 -24.22
CA TYR A 465 2.97 8.01 -23.99
C TYR A 465 3.61 8.55 -25.27
N GLU A 466 3.31 9.81 -25.60
CA GLU A 466 3.86 10.55 -26.75
C GLU A 466 5.35 10.86 -26.57
N ALA A 467 6.20 9.87 -26.82
CA ALA A 467 7.65 10.04 -26.86
C ALA A 467 8.27 9.22 -28.01
N SER A 468 9.60 9.27 -28.13
CA SER A 468 10.34 8.59 -29.20
C SER A 468 10.13 7.05 -29.23
N ASP A 469 9.73 6.45 -28.11
CA ASP A 469 9.56 5.01 -27.94
C ASP A 469 8.10 4.53 -28.04
N ALA A 470 7.14 5.37 -28.45
CA ALA A 470 5.73 4.97 -28.54
C ALA A 470 5.50 3.75 -29.46
N THR A 471 6.28 3.63 -30.53
CA THR A 471 6.28 2.43 -31.40
C THR A 471 6.61 1.16 -30.60
N LEU A 472 7.61 1.21 -29.72
CA LEU A 472 8.01 0.08 -28.88
C LEU A 472 6.96 -0.20 -27.78
N GLN A 473 6.32 0.84 -27.24
CA GLN A 473 5.23 0.68 -26.27
C GLN A 473 4.04 -0.07 -26.87
N LEU A 474 3.67 0.25 -28.11
CA LEU A 474 2.60 -0.44 -28.86
C LEU A 474 2.96 -1.90 -29.16
N GLN A 475 4.19 -2.15 -29.62
CA GLN A 475 4.70 -3.50 -29.88
C GLN A 475 4.74 -4.33 -28.61
N GLY A 476 5.33 -3.82 -27.53
CA GLY A 476 5.41 -4.52 -26.26
C GLY A 476 4.04 -4.84 -25.67
N PHE A 477 3.04 -3.95 -25.82
CA PHE A 477 1.67 -4.29 -25.46
C PHE A 477 1.13 -5.44 -26.30
N TYR A 478 1.33 -5.42 -27.63
CA TYR A 478 0.87 -6.51 -28.48
C TYR A 478 1.55 -7.83 -28.12
N ASP A 479 2.86 -7.83 -27.83
CA ASP A 479 3.61 -9.00 -27.40
C ASP A 479 3.02 -9.63 -26.11
N GLU A 480 2.51 -8.81 -25.18
CA GLU A 480 1.81 -9.28 -23.98
C GLU A 480 0.53 -10.09 -24.30
N VAL A 481 -0.16 -9.79 -25.42
CA VAL A 481 -1.46 -10.38 -25.78
C VAL A 481 -1.45 -11.20 -27.08
N ALA A 482 -0.31 -11.31 -27.75
CA ALA A 482 -0.20 -11.90 -29.10
C ALA A 482 -0.43 -13.42 -29.13
N SER A 483 -0.12 -14.10 -28.03
CA SER A 483 -0.07 -15.55 -27.92
C SER A 483 -0.93 -16.07 -26.77
N PRO A 484 -2.26 -16.14 -26.93
CA PRO A 484 -3.13 -16.82 -25.98
C PRO A 484 -2.81 -18.32 -25.97
N LEU A 485 -2.78 -18.91 -24.78
CA LEU A 485 -2.47 -20.33 -24.53
C LEU A 485 -3.70 -21.11 -24.08
N LEU A 486 -4.57 -20.48 -23.29
CA LEU A 486 -5.85 -21.03 -22.85
C LEU A 486 -6.92 -19.94 -22.88
N SER A 487 -8.17 -20.31 -23.12
CA SER A 487 -9.36 -19.48 -22.89
C SER A 487 -10.28 -20.11 -21.83
N GLU A 488 -11.17 -19.29 -21.23
CA GLU A 488 -12.13 -19.73 -20.21
C GLU A 488 -11.46 -20.51 -19.07
N VAL A 489 -10.42 -19.92 -18.47
CA VAL A 489 -9.61 -20.56 -17.43
C VAL A 489 -10.33 -20.46 -16.08
N ASP A 490 -10.79 -21.59 -15.56
CA ASP A 490 -11.46 -21.74 -14.26
C ASP A 490 -10.53 -22.43 -13.26
N LEU A 491 -10.25 -21.78 -12.14
CA LEU A 491 -9.56 -22.37 -10.99
C LEU A 491 -10.59 -22.66 -9.89
N ARG A 492 -10.83 -23.94 -9.62
CA ARG A 492 -11.85 -24.40 -8.68
C ARG A 492 -11.21 -24.89 -7.39
N TYR A 493 -11.79 -24.46 -6.29
CA TYR A 493 -11.38 -24.76 -4.92
C TYR A 493 -12.58 -25.33 -4.16
N PRO A 494 -12.38 -26.08 -3.06
CA PRO A 494 -13.49 -26.65 -2.31
C PRO A 494 -14.31 -25.56 -1.59
N ASP A 495 -15.61 -25.48 -1.87
CA ASP A 495 -16.52 -24.44 -1.33
C ASP A 495 -16.58 -24.44 0.21
N ASN A 496 -16.33 -25.58 0.84
CA ASN A 496 -16.31 -25.75 2.30
C ASN A 496 -14.97 -25.41 2.95
N ALA A 497 -13.93 -25.13 2.15
CA ALA A 497 -12.58 -24.88 2.64
C ALA A 497 -12.14 -23.41 2.50
N VAL A 498 -12.81 -22.61 1.66
CA VAL A 498 -12.44 -21.22 1.37
C VAL A 498 -13.55 -20.27 1.77
N ASP A 499 -13.24 -19.31 2.63
CA ASP A 499 -14.17 -18.28 3.10
C ASP A 499 -14.17 -17.03 2.19
N LEU A 500 -12.99 -16.53 1.84
CA LEU A 500 -12.83 -15.36 0.96
C LEU A 500 -11.86 -15.69 -0.17
N LEU A 501 -12.31 -15.52 -1.42
CA LEU A 501 -11.54 -15.86 -2.62
C LEU A 501 -11.46 -14.66 -3.56
N THR A 502 -10.30 -14.44 -4.17
CA THR A 502 -10.13 -13.49 -5.27
C THR A 502 -10.70 -14.04 -6.59
N THR A 503 -10.71 -13.26 -7.67
CA THR A 503 -11.11 -13.75 -9.01
C THR A 503 -10.41 -15.07 -9.35
N ASN A 504 -11.20 -16.09 -9.69
CA ASN A 504 -10.74 -17.43 -10.02
C ASN A 504 -11.15 -17.89 -11.44
N HIS A 505 -11.86 -17.04 -12.18
CA HIS A 505 -12.21 -17.23 -13.58
C HIS A 505 -11.55 -16.15 -14.45
N PHE A 506 -10.80 -16.57 -15.46
CA PHE A 506 -10.04 -15.69 -16.35
C PHE A 506 -10.36 -16.00 -17.80
N LYS A 507 -10.63 -14.96 -18.59
CA LYS A 507 -11.02 -15.12 -20.00
C LYS A 507 -9.91 -15.80 -20.82
N GLN A 508 -8.66 -15.43 -20.57
CA GLN A 508 -7.48 -15.84 -21.33
C GLN A 508 -6.25 -15.95 -20.42
N LEU A 509 -5.37 -16.90 -20.72
CA LEU A 509 -3.99 -16.94 -20.24
C LEU A 509 -3.06 -16.73 -21.43
N PHE A 510 -2.18 -15.74 -21.36
CA PHE A 510 -1.21 -15.43 -22.42
C PHE A 510 0.17 -16.01 -22.14
N ASN A 511 0.90 -16.33 -23.20
CA ASN A 511 2.29 -16.72 -23.08
C ASN A 511 3.10 -15.61 -22.39
N GLY A 512 3.95 -16.01 -21.44
CA GLY A 512 4.75 -15.07 -20.66
C GLY A 512 3.99 -14.30 -19.56
N SER A 513 2.68 -14.55 -19.40
CA SER A 513 1.87 -14.05 -18.28
C SER A 513 1.72 -15.10 -17.17
N GLU A 514 1.00 -14.77 -16.11
CA GLU A 514 0.67 -15.67 -15.00
C GLU A 514 -0.70 -15.29 -14.40
N ILE A 515 -1.48 -16.30 -14.03
CA ILE A 515 -2.70 -16.14 -13.23
C ILE A 515 -2.32 -16.30 -11.75
N VAL A 516 -2.81 -15.40 -10.91
CA VAL A 516 -2.63 -15.46 -9.45
C VAL A 516 -4.00 -15.40 -8.77
N VAL A 517 -4.28 -16.37 -7.92
CA VAL A 517 -5.49 -16.44 -7.11
C VAL A 517 -5.09 -16.58 -5.65
N ALA A 518 -5.71 -15.80 -4.76
CA ALA A 518 -5.48 -15.88 -3.33
C ALA A 518 -6.81 -16.10 -2.58
N GLY A 519 -6.74 -16.67 -1.40
CA GLY A 519 -7.91 -16.81 -0.54
C GLY A 519 -7.60 -17.04 0.93
N ARG A 520 -8.63 -16.87 1.76
CA ARG A 520 -8.65 -17.21 3.19
C ARG A 520 -9.36 -18.54 3.38
N LEU A 521 -8.73 -19.46 4.10
CA LEU A 521 -9.25 -20.78 4.41
C LEU A 521 -10.18 -20.75 5.63
N MET A 522 -11.10 -21.71 5.71
CA MET A 522 -11.88 -21.99 6.92
C MET A 522 -11.07 -22.91 7.86
N ASP A 523 -11.17 -22.72 9.17
CA ASP A 523 -10.31 -23.31 10.23
C ASP A 523 -10.22 -24.86 10.30
N ASN A 524 -10.85 -25.62 9.40
CA ASN A 524 -11.26 -27.00 9.70
C ASN A 524 -10.89 -28.13 8.74
N ASP A 525 -10.14 -27.95 7.65
CA ASP A 525 -9.55 -29.12 6.96
C ASP A 525 -8.46 -28.73 5.95
N MET A 526 -7.19 -28.77 6.37
CA MET A 526 -6.06 -28.57 5.45
C MET A 526 -5.60 -29.86 4.75
N ASP A 527 -6.08 -31.02 5.20
CA ASP A 527 -5.61 -32.33 4.73
C ASP A 527 -6.21 -32.73 3.35
N ASN A 528 -7.24 -32.02 2.87
CA ASN A 528 -7.94 -32.30 1.60
C ASN A 528 -8.23 -31.04 0.74
N PHE A 529 -7.24 -30.16 0.55
CA PHE A 529 -7.38 -29.02 -0.36
C PHE A 529 -7.19 -29.45 -1.84
N LEU A 530 -8.24 -30.04 -2.43
CA LEU A 530 -8.27 -30.45 -3.84
C LEU A 530 -8.50 -29.23 -4.73
N VAL A 531 -7.58 -29.00 -5.67
CA VAL A 531 -7.69 -27.91 -6.66
C VAL A 531 -7.85 -28.52 -8.04
N GLU A 532 -8.78 -27.97 -8.81
CA GLU A 532 -8.96 -28.29 -10.23
C GLU A 532 -8.76 -27.03 -11.06
N VAL A 533 -8.04 -27.15 -12.18
CA VAL A 533 -7.91 -26.08 -13.17
C VAL A 533 -8.43 -26.58 -14.51
N PHE A 534 -9.36 -25.83 -15.08
CA PHE A 534 -9.95 -26.08 -16.39
C PHE A 534 -9.64 -24.92 -17.33
N GLY A 535 -9.53 -25.20 -18.62
CA GLY A 535 -9.43 -24.19 -19.67
C GLY A 535 -9.63 -24.81 -21.04
N GLN A 536 -9.84 -23.98 -22.06
CA GLN A 536 -9.95 -24.41 -23.45
C GLN A 536 -8.61 -24.18 -24.16
N GLY A 537 -7.94 -25.26 -24.54
CA GLY A 537 -6.73 -25.21 -25.38
C GLY A 537 -7.05 -25.20 -26.87
N SER A 538 -6.01 -25.15 -27.71
CA SER A 538 -6.14 -25.08 -29.17
C SER A 538 -6.70 -26.35 -29.81
N GLU A 539 -6.34 -27.52 -29.26
CA GLU A 539 -6.74 -28.83 -29.78
C GLU A 539 -7.75 -29.51 -28.86
N GLU A 540 -7.47 -29.52 -27.56
CA GLU A 540 -8.29 -30.16 -26.53
C GLU A 540 -8.51 -29.26 -25.31
N ASP A 541 -9.46 -29.66 -24.47
CA ASP A 541 -9.72 -28.98 -23.21
C ASP A 541 -8.59 -29.30 -22.23
N PHE A 542 -8.04 -28.25 -21.62
CA PHE A 542 -7.04 -28.37 -20.58
C PHE A 542 -7.74 -28.68 -19.26
N LYS A 543 -7.37 -29.81 -18.64
CA LYS A 543 -7.84 -30.18 -17.31
C LYS A 543 -6.69 -30.73 -16.49
N VAL A 544 -6.47 -30.17 -15.31
CA VAL A 544 -5.53 -30.70 -14.32
C VAL A 544 -6.17 -30.65 -12.93
N GLN A 545 -5.92 -31.68 -12.12
CA GLN A 545 -6.40 -31.78 -10.75
C GLN A 545 -5.29 -32.29 -9.85
N GLY A 546 -5.34 -31.93 -8.57
CA GLY A 546 -4.37 -32.38 -7.59
C GLY A 546 -4.56 -31.72 -6.23
N GLN A 547 -3.84 -32.24 -5.23
CA GLN A 547 -3.89 -31.71 -3.87
C GLN A 547 -2.86 -30.60 -3.70
N ALA A 548 -3.25 -29.50 -3.07
CA ALA A 548 -2.29 -28.53 -2.59
C ALA A 548 -1.40 -29.17 -1.53
N ARG A 549 -0.10 -28.88 -1.58
CA ARG A 549 0.82 -29.31 -0.54
C ARG A 549 0.79 -28.26 0.56
N THR A 550 0.32 -28.64 1.74
CA THR A 550 0.64 -27.91 2.97
C THR A 550 2.15 -28.01 3.19
N LEU A 551 2.87 -26.93 2.89
CA LEU A 551 4.28 -26.84 3.23
C LEU A 551 4.38 -26.70 4.75
N ASP A 552 5.15 -27.58 5.41
CA ASP A 552 5.43 -27.45 6.84
C ASP A 552 6.53 -26.38 7.01
N TRP A 553 6.10 -25.14 7.25
CA TRP A 553 7.00 -23.98 7.31
C TRP A 553 7.97 -24.08 8.51
N GLY A 554 7.62 -24.75 9.60
CA GLY A 554 8.51 -24.93 10.78
C GLY A 554 9.78 -25.74 10.50
N VAL A 555 9.78 -26.53 9.43
CA VAL A 555 10.93 -27.34 8.96
C VAL A 555 11.74 -26.62 7.88
N MET A 556 11.17 -25.60 7.22
CA MET A 556 11.76 -24.92 6.06
C MET A 556 12.47 -23.59 6.38
N TYR A 557 12.21 -22.96 7.54
CA TYR A 557 12.69 -21.59 7.85
C TYR A 557 13.53 -21.48 9.12
N PRO A 558 14.80 -21.90 9.09
CA PRO A 558 15.76 -21.55 10.14
C PRO A 558 16.33 -20.13 10.00
N ASP A 559 16.21 -19.49 8.82
CA ASP A 559 16.84 -18.21 8.50
C ASP A 559 15.80 -17.10 8.27
N GLU A 560 15.64 -16.21 9.26
CA GLU A 560 14.66 -15.09 9.27
C GLU A 560 14.96 -13.97 8.25
N GLU A 561 16.12 -13.98 7.58
CA GLU A 561 16.60 -12.86 6.75
C GLU A 561 15.91 -12.72 5.38
N TYR A 562 15.22 -13.77 4.88
CA TYR A 562 14.67 -13.80 3.52
C TYR A 562 13.14 -13.74 3.44
N ILE A 563 12.44 -13.76 4.59
CA ILE A 563 10.98 -13.97 4.66
C ILE A 563 10.37 -13.14 5.77
N PHE A 564 9.28 -12.45 5.45
CA PHE A 564 8.41 -11.81 6.43
C PHE A 564 7.18 -12.68 6.69
N GLY A 565 6.90 -12.95 7.96
CA GLY A 565 6.04 -14.06 8.41
C GLY A 565 4.55 -14.00 8.05
N ASP A 566 4.07 -12.87 7.51
CA ASP A 566 2.67 -12.62 7.14
C ASP A 566 2.45 -12.40 5.63
N PHE A 567 3.44 -12.69 4.78
CA PHE A 567 3.41 -12.35 3.35
C PHE A 567 2.18 -12.89 2.60
N THR A 568 1.70 -14.10 2.92
CA THR A 568 0.55 -14.72 2.21
C THR A 568 -0.75 -13.99 2.50
N GLU A 569 -0.96 -13.59 3.76
CA GLU A 569 -2.09 -12.76 4.18
C GLU A 569 -2.01 -11.38 3.53
N ARG A 570 -0.84 -10.73 3.56
CA ARG A 570 -0.63 -9.41 2.95
C ARG A 570 -0.78 -9.43 1.43
N LEU A 571 -0.34 -10.51 0.77
CA LEU A 571 -0.55 -10.73 -0.68
C LEU A 571 -2.04 -10.90 -0.98
N TRP A 572 -2.76 -11.72 -0.21
CA TRP A 572 -4.21 -11.87 -0.34
C TRP A 572 -4.92 -10.53 -0.16
N ALA A 573 -4.55 -9.75 0.86
CA ALA A 573 -5.11 -8.43 1.12
C ALA A 573 -4.83 -7.46 -0.05
N TYR A 574 -3.57 -7.40 -0.52
CA TYR A 574 -3.16 -6.60 -1.67
C TYR A 574 -3.99 -6.92 -2.91
N LEU A 575 -4.10 -8.21 -3.27
CA LEU A 575 -4.81 -8.66 -4.46
C LEU A 575 -6.32 -8.41 -4.34
N THR A 576 -6.89 -8.66 -3.17
CA THR A 576 -8.31 -8.41 -2.88
C THR A 576 -8.64 -6.92 -2.99
N ILE A 577 -7.82 -6.04 -2.41
CA ILE A 577 -8.00 -4.59 -2.48
C ILE A 577 -7.93 -4.12 -3.94
N GLN A 578 -6.95 -4.57 -4.72
CA GLN A 578 -6.85 -4.23 -6.15
C GLN A 578 -8.13 -4.62 -6.91
N GLN A 579 -8.64 -5.84 -6.70
CA GLN A 579 -9.86 -6.30 -7.35
C GLN A 579 -11.12 -5.55 -6.89
N LEU A 580 -11.20 -5.15 -5.61
CA LEU A 580 -12.30 -4.32 -5.09
C LEU A 580 -12.25 -2.91 -5.69
N LEU A 581 -11.06 -2.33 -5.86
CA LEU A 581 -10.86 -1.04 -6.53
C LEU A 581 -11.22 -1.07 -8.02
N ASP A 582 -11.03 -2.20 -8.69
CA ASP A 582 -11.52 -2.36 -10.07
C ASP A 582 -13.04 -2.56 -10.10
N LYS A 583 -13.60 -3.36 -9.20
CA LYS A 583 -15.05 -3.57 -9.08
C LYS A 583 -15.81 -2.29 -8.74
N SER A 584 -15.20 -1.37 -7.97
CA SER A 584 -15.78 -0.07 -7.67
C SER A 584 -15.92 0.85 -8.88
N LYS A 585 -15.21 0.57 -9.99
CA LYS A 585 -15.35 1.30 -11.26
C LYS A 585 -16.43 0.70 -12.16
N THR A 586 -16.54 -0.64 -12.22
CA THR A 586 -17.32 -1.34 -13.26
C THR A 586 -18.68 -1.89 -12.81
N GLY A 587 -18.97 -1.99 -11.50
CA GLY A 587 -20.20 -2.59 -10.95
C GLY A 587 -21.48 -1.75 -11.10
N SER A 588 -22.61 -2.28 -10.63
CA SER A 588 -23.84 -1.48 -10.40
C SER A 588 -23.63 -0.44 -9.29
N SER A 589 -24.53 0.55 -9.13
CA SER A 589 -24.37 1.60 -8.10
C SER A 589 -24.16 1.01 -6.68
N ASP A 590 -24.93 -0.02 -6.33
CA ASP A 590 -24.84 -0.67 -5.02
C ASP A 590 -23.56 -1.49 -4.89
N GLU A 591 -23.18 -2.22 -5.94
CA GLU A 591 -21.92 -2.97 -5.98
C GLU A 591 -20.71 -2.06 -5.87
N LYS A 592 -20.73 -0.89 -6.53
CA LYS A 592 -19.66 0.09 -6.46
C LYS A 592 -19.51 0.63 -5.04
N THR A 593 -20.63 0.95 -4.38
CA THR A 593 -20.63 1.47 -3.00
C THR A 593 -20.10 0.43 -2.02
N ASN A 594 -20.57 -0.81 -2.10
CA ASN A 594 -20.10 -1.90 -1.24
C ASN A 594 -18.63 -2.24 -1.49
N ALA A 595 -18.21 -2.35 -2.76
CA ALA A 595 -16.81 -2.60 -3.10
C ALA A 595 -15.88 -1.48 -2.61
N THR A 596 -16.32 -0.21 -2.70
CA THR A 596 -15.56 0.94 -2.18
C THR A 596 -15.43 0.88 -0.67
N ALA A 597 -16.52 0.63 0.05
CA ALA A 597 -16.50 0.52 1.51
C ALA A 597 -15.58 -0.61 1.99
N LYS A 598 -15.68 -1.80 1.38
CA LYS A 598 -14.82 -2.93 1.70
C LYS A 598 -13.34 -2.68 1.34
N ALA A 599 -13.07 -2.04 0.21
CA ALA A 599 -11.71 -1.65 -0.17
C ALA A 599 -11.11 -0.67 0.83
N LEU A 600 -11.90 0.31 1.31
CA LEU A 600 -11.47 1.28 2.33
C LEU A 600 -11.14 0.58 3.65
N ASP A 601 -12.06 -0.26 4.14
CA ASP A 601 -11.90 -1.01 5.39
C ASP A 601 -10.63 -1.88 5.38
N MET A 602 -10.45 -2.70 4.34
CA MET A 602 -9.23 -3.51 4.17
C MET A 602 -7.97 -2.64 4.02
N SER A 603 -8.05 -1.51 3.31
CA SER A 603 -6.90 -0.60 3.17
C SER A 603 -6.45 -0.06 4.53
N LEU A 604 -7.39 0.28 5.42
CA LEU A 604 -7.10 0.74 6.78
C LEU A 604 -6.55 -0.41 7.64
N GLN A 605 -7.20 -1.57 7.61
CA GLN A 605 -6.79 -2.76 8.38
C GLN A 605 -5.34 -3.16 8.10
N TYR A 606 -4.93 -3.17 6.82
CA TYR A 606 -3.58 -3.56 6.41
C TYR A 606 -2.60 -2.38 6.27
N SER A 607 -3.06 -1.16 6.62
CA SER A 607 -2.31 0.10 6.50
C SER A 607 -1.76 0.36 5.10
N PHE A 608 -2.52 0.00 4.06
CA PHE A 608 -2.16 0.31 2.68
C PHE A 608 -2.63 1.71 2.29
N VAL A 609 -1.73 2.50 1.71
CA VAL A 609 -2.08 3.75 1.02
C VAL A 609 -2.62 3.42 -0.37
N THR A 610 -3.92 3.58 -0.54
CA THR A 610 -4.68 3.26 -1.75
C THR A 610 -5.41 4.51 -2.25
N PRO A 611 -6.14 4.49 -3.39
CA PRO A 611 -6.86 5.67 -3.84
C PRO A 611 -7.91 6.20 -2.84
N LEU A 612 -8.29 5.38 -1.84
CA LEU A 612 -9.28 5.66 -0.80
C LEU A 612 -8.67 6.08 0.54
N THR A 613 -7.36 5.89 0.73
CA THR A 613 -6.64 6.17 1.98
C THR A 613 -5.43 7.06 1.73
N SER A 614 -4.97 7.72 2.78
CA SER A 614 -3.83 8.63 2.74
C SER A 614 -3.01 8.48 4.01
N MET A 615 -1.71 8.71 3.91
CA MET A 615 -0.82 8.69 5.07
C MET A 615 -0.48 10.11 5.51
N ILE A 616 -0.54 10.35 6.82
CA ILE A 616 -0.15 11.64 7.41
C ILE A 616 0.97 11.42 8.41
N VAL A 617 2.01 12.24 8.29
CA VAL A 617 3.02 12.45 9.34
C VAL A 617 2.88 13.87 9.83
N ILE A 618 2.76 14.06 11.15
CA ILE A 618 2.68 15.39 11.76
C ILE A 618 3.91 15.61 12.64
N LYS A 619 4.69 16.65 12.33
CA LYS A 619 5.68 17.20 13.23
C LYS A 619 5.02 18.30 14.08
N PRO A 620 4.95 18.18 15.42
CA PRO A 620 4.50 19.27 16.28
C PRO A 620 5.51 20.43 16.22
N GLU A 621 5.04 21.67 16.04
CA GLU A 621 5.91 22.84 15.97
C GLU A 621 6.64 23.16 17.28
N THR A 622 7.85 23.71 17.09
CA THR A 622 8.44 24.82 17.86
C THR A 622 8.59 26.00 16.90
N GLU A 623 8.21 27.20 17.34
CA GLU A 623 7.89 28.43 16.59
C GLU A 623 8.71 28.85 15.35
N ASN A 624 7.98 29.49 14.42
CA ASN A 624 8.34 30.50 13.40
C ASN A 624 8.89 30.02 12.04
N GLY A 625 7.97 29.85 11.09
CA GLY A 625 8.22 30.01 9.65
C GLY A 625 6.91 30.10 8.87
N PRO A 626 6.74 31.02 7.91
CA PRO A 626 5.57 31.00 7.04
C PRO A 626 5.84 30.01 5.90
N ASP A 627 5.23 28.83 5.88
CA ASP A 627 5.09 28.09 4.61
C ASP A 627 3.98 27.03 4.58
N SER A 628 3.56 26.80 3.34
CA SER A 628 2.41 26.02 2.86
C SER A 628 2.68 24.49 2.75
N PRO A 629 1.65 23.65 2.50
CA PRO A 629 1.56 22.30 3.08
C PRO A 629 1.75 21.06 2.14
N LEU A 630 1.83 19.82 2.68
CA LEU A 630 1.93 18.50 1.96
C LEU A 630 1.12 17.21 2.50
N ILE A 631 0.43 16.35 1.67
CA ILE A 631 -0.31 15.05 2.02
C ILE A 631 0.12 13.79 1.20
N ALA A 632 0.38 12.62 1.78
CA ALA A 632 0.68 11.40 1.00
C ALA A 632 -0.59 10.63 0.53
N ASP A 633 -0.96 10.78 -0.75
CA ASP A 633 -2.12 10.14 -1.42
C ASP A 633 -1.71 9.21 -2.57
N LYS A 634 -2.39 8.07 -2.76
CA LYS A 634 -2.36 7.38 -4.07
C LYS A 634 -3.30 8.10 -5.05
N LEU A 635 -2.77 8.48 -6.22
CA LEU A 635 -3.52 9.23 -7.24
C LEU A 635 -4.16 8.30 -8.27
N THR A 636 -5.41 8.57 -8.65
CA THR A 636 -6.01 7.94 -9.84
C THR A 636 -5.45 8.52 -11.13
N GLU A 637 -5.52 7.80 -12.26
CA GLU A 637 -4.99 8.31 -13.54
C GLU A 637 -5.67 9.62 -13.99
N GLU A 638 -6.96 9.80 -13.71
CA GLU A 638 -7.68 11.05 -13.97
C GLU A 638 -7.18 12.22 -13.11
N GLN A 639 -6.94 11.96 -11.82
CA GLN A 639 -6.33 12.94 -10.92
C GLN A 639 -4.93 13.32 -11.39
N ARG A 640 -4.18 12.37 -11.98
CA ARG A 640 -2.86 12.63 -12.58
C ARG A 640 -2.95 13.53 -13.81
N GLN A 641 -3.89 13.27 -14.73
CA GLN A 641 -4.12 14.12 -15.90
C GLN A 641 -4.44 15.56 -15.49
N LEU A 642 -5.30 15.72 -14.47
CA LEU A 642 -5.66 17.04 -13.94
C LEU A 642 -4.45 17.73 -13.29
N ALA A 643 -3.67 17.01 -12.48
CA ALA A 643 -2.46 17.54 -11.85
C ALA A 643 -1.39 17.96 -12.87
N GLN A 644 -1.20 17.18 -13.95
CA GLN A 644 -0.28 17.50 -15.04
C GLN A 644 -0.74 18.74 -15.84
N LYS A 645 -2.05 18.87 -16.10
CA LYS A 645 -2.62 20.05 -16.78
C LYS A 645 -2.54 21.31 -15.91
N MET A 646 -2.74 21.19 -14.59
CA MET A 646 -2.64 22.31 -13.65
C MET A 646 -1.20 22.83 -13.46
N ALA A 647 -0.19 21.99 -13.64
CA ALA A 647 1.22 22.40 -13.57
C ALA A 647 1.61 23.43 -14.66
N PHE A 648 0.81 23.59 -15.72
CA PHE A 648 1.03 24.54 -16.81
C PHE A 648 0.20 25.83 -16.71
N GLN A 649 -0.66 25.99 -15.71
CA GLN A 649 -1.53 27.17 -15.58
C GLN A 649 -1.66 27.67 -14.14
N HIS A 650 -0.64 28.35 -13.64
CA HIS A 650 -0.80 29.24 -12.48
C HIS A 650 -0.16 30.61 -12.69
N ASN A 651 -0.96 31.52 -13.23
CA ASN A 651 -0.93 32.93 -12.88
C ASN A 651 -2.32 33.56 -13.17
N ALA A 652 -3.13 33.77 -12.12
CA ALA A 652 -4.06 34.91 -11.96
C ALA A 652 -5.11 34.67 -10.83
N ASN A 653 -5.06 35.57 -9.84
CA ASN A 653 -6.11 36.14 -8.98
C ASN A 653 -7.31 35.30 -8.51
N ARG A 654 -7.35 35.06 -7.19
CA ARG A 654 -8.56 34.67 -6.43
C ARG A 654 -9.29 35.91 -5.87
N PRO A 655 -10.64 35.92 -5.79
CA PRO A 655 -11.41 36.93 -5.07
C PRO A 655 -11.53 36.62 -3.56
N PRO A 656 -11.93 37.60 -2.70
CA PRO A 656 -11.90 37.43 -1.26
C PRO A 656 -13.19 36.80 -0.69
N TRP A 657 -13.00 35.95 0.33
CA TRP A 657 -14.04 35.22 1.05
C TRP A 657 -14.73 36.06 2.14
N ARG A 658 -16.03 35.83 2.34
CA ARG A 658 -16.79 36.28 3.52
C ARG A 658 -16.56 35.34 4.71
N ALA A 659 -16.41 35.95 5.88
CA ALA A 659 -16.15 35.30 7.16
C ALA A 659 -17.36 34.48 7.66
N LEU A 660 -17.07 33.29 8.23
CA LEU A 660 -17.95 32.55 9.14
C LEU A 660 -17.12 32.10 10.34
N GLN A 661 -17.72 32.25 11.51
CA GLN A 661 -17.12 32.17 12.84
C GLN A 661 -16.73 30.73 13.25
N PRO A 662 -15.82 30.56 14.23
CA PRO A 662 -15.39 29.25 14.70
C PRO A 662 -16.41 28.60 15.64
N SER A 663 -16.60 27.29 15.50
CA SER A 663 -17.22 26.44 16.52
C SER A 663 -16.13 25.75 17.38
N PRO A 664 -16.41 25.49 18.68
CA PRO A 664 -15.40 25.17 19.67
C PRO A 664 -14.91 23.73 19.61
N SER A 665 -13.63 23.56 19.93
CA SER A 665 -12.93 22.29 20.15
C SER A 665 -13.40 21.58 21.42
N TYR A 666 -13.72 20.30 21.34
CA TYR A 666 -13.81 19.43 22.51
C TYR A 666 -12.58 18.53 22.59
N PHE A 667 -11.70 18.83 23.55
CA PHE A 667 -10.78 17.85 24.14
C PHE A 667 -11.54 17.16 25.27
N VAL A 668 -11.46 15.82 25.36
CA VAL A 668 -11.74 15.13 26.62
C VAL A 668 -10.61 14.15 26.88
N ASP A 669 -9.96 14.40 28.02
CA ASP A 669 -8.91 13.65 28.69
C ASP A 669 -9.58 12.66 29.68
N GLY A 670 -9.07 11.43 29.81
CA GLY A 670 -9.47 10.48 30.87
C GLY A 670 -10.29 9.25 30.44
N ASP A 671 -9.64 8.26 29.83
CA ASP A 671 -10.19 6.91 29.68
C ASP A 671 -10.48 6.28 31.07
N PRO A 672 -11.54 5.45 31.21
CA PRO A 672 -11.93 4.86 32.48
C PRO A 672 -10.94 3.79 32.94
N HIS A 673 -10.76 3.63 34.25
CA HIS A 673 -9.96 2.55 34.85
C HIS A 673 -10.53 1.18 34.54
N PHE A 674 -11.86 1.11 34.51
CA PHE A 674 -12.58 -0.13 34.33
C PHE A 674 -13.65 0.04 33.28
N MET A 675 -13.69 -0.91 32.37
CA MET A 675 -14.75 -1.08 31.39
C MET A 675 -15.19 -2.54 31.45
N ILE A 676 -16.48 -2.73 31.67
CA ILE A 676 -17.15 -4.02 31.81
C ILE A 676 -18.05 -4.18 30.61
N GLU A 677 -17.70 -5.07 29.70
CA GLU A 677 -18.58 -5.46 28.60
C GLU A 677 -19.62 -6.47 29.03
N LEU A 678 -20.80 -6.34 28.45
CA LEU A 678 -21.92 -7.24 28.65
C LEU A 678 -22.38 -7.77 27.28
N PRO A 679 -21.75 -8.85 26.80
CA PRO A 679 -21.99 -9.37 25.46
C PRO A 679 -23.46 -9.71 25.18
N ASP A 680 -24.19 -10.15 26.21
CA ASP A 680 -25.62 -10.49 26.10
C ASP A 680 -26.53 -9.26 25.84
N LYS A 681 -26.01 -8.04 26.00
CA LYS A 681 -26.74 -6.78 25.82
C LYS A 681 -26.14 -5.86 24.75
N ASP A 682 -25.00 -6.22 24.17
CA ASP A 682 -24.22 -5.37 23.25
C ASP A 682 -23.98 -3.96 23.85
N ASP A 683 -23.63 -3.92 25.14
CA ASP A 683 -23.46 -2.68 25.90
C ASP A 683 -22.33 -2.79 26.93
N ALA A 684 -21.85 -1.64 27.43
CA ALA A 684 -20.72 -1.55 28.37
C ALA A 684 -20.97 -0.59 29.54
N LEU A 685 -20.40 -0.91 30.70
CA LEU A 685 -20.35 -0.09 31.91
C LEU A 685 -18.92 0.35 32.20
N CYS A 686 -18.71 1.63 32.52
CA CYS A 686 -17.39 2.20 32.74
C CYS A 686 -17.33 3.04 34.00
N PHE A 687 -16.25 2.95 34.76
CA PHE A 687 -16.02 3.80 35.93
C PHE A 687 -14.54 3.94 36.24
N ASN A 688 -14.21 4.98 36.99
CA ASN A 688 -12.87 5.24 37.53
C ASN A 688 -12.82 4.89 39.02
N ILE A 689 -11.66 4.56 39.57
CA ILE A 689 -11.43 4.58 41.02
C ILE A 689 -10.22 5.46 41.31
N ASN A 690 -10.49 6.70 41.71
CA ASN A 690 -9.44 7.63 42.09
C ASN A 690 -9.22 7.60 43.60
N ASP A 691 -7.98 7.36 44.02
CA ASP A 691 -7.51 7.40 45.41
C ASP A 691 -6.06 7.93 45.46
N VAL A 692 -5.43 7.96 46.64
CA VAL A 692 -4.06 8.44 46.82
C VAL A 692 -3.07 7.58 46.01
N PRO A 693 -2.17 8.20 45.20
CA PRO A 693 -1.12 7.48 44.50
C PRO A 693 -0.34 6.55 45.43
N GLY A 694 -0.21 5.28 45.05
CA GLY A 694 0.38 4.24 45.87
C GLY A 694 -0.63 3.28 46.51
N THR A 695 -1.93 3.62 46.56
CA THR A 695 -2.99 2.68 46.98
C THR A 695 -2.95 1.42 46.11
N ILE A 696 -3.18 0.26 46.73
CA ILE A 696 -3.23 -1.03 46.08
C ILE A 696 -4.65 -1.58 46.22
N PHE A 697 -5.28 -1.89 45.11
CA PHE A 697 -6.63 -2.43 45.06
C PHE A 697 -6.65 -3.92 44.71
N ASN A 698 -7.58 -4.65 45.32
CA ASN A 698 -7.92 -6.01 44.94
C ASN A 698 -8.88 -6.00 43.73
N LEU A 699 -8.39 -6.48 42.58
CA LEU A 699 -9.13 -6.47 41.33
C LEU A 699 -9.90 -7.77 41.12
N VAL A 700 -9.23 -8.91 41.34
CA VAL A 700 -9.79 -10.25 41.19
C VAL A 700 -9.30 -11.13 42.33
N LYS A 701 -10.21 -11.80 43.03
CA LYS A 701 -9.96 -12.77 44.09
C LYS A 701 -10.92 -13.92 43.90
N ASP A 702 -10.38 -15.08 43.53
CA ASP A 702 -11.13 -16.32 43.44
C ASP A 702 -10.45 -17.39 44.30
N ALA A 703 -11.03 -17.65 45.48
CA ALA A 703 -10.47 -18.61 46.42
C ALA A 703 -10.51 -20.06 45.88
N LYS A 704 -11.44 -20.39 44.98
CA LYS A 704 -11.64 -21.74 44.46
C LYS A 704 -10.65 -22.08 43.35
N SER A 705 -10.43 -21.16 42.40
CA SER A 705 -9.36 -21.33 41.39
C SER A 705 -7.97 -21.02 41.94
N GLY A 706 -7.89 -20.25 43.04
CA GLY A 706 -6.64 -19.85 43.67
C GLY A 706 -6.01 -18.61 43.05
N ILE A 707 -6.78 -17.82 42.30
CA ILE A 707 -6.33 -16.63 41.59
C ILE A 707 -6.47 -15.38 42.47
N LEU A 708 -5.43 -14.55 42.45
CA LEU A 708 -5.40 -13.25 43.09
C LEU A 708 -4.71 -12.24 42.14
N VAL A 709 -5.40 -11.14 41.84
CA VAL A 709 -4.89 -10.01 41.07
C VAL A 709 -5.07 -8.74 41.87
N ASN A 710 -3.97 -8.06 42.16
CA ASN A 710 -3.96 -6.75 42.82
C ASN A 710 -3.24 -5.73 41.93
N GLY A 711 -3.73 -4.49 41.88
CA GLY A 711 -3.15 -3.40 41.11
C GLY A 711 -2.79 -2.21 41.99
N GLN A 712 -1.62 -1.62 41.78
CA GLN A 712 -1.19 -0.39 42.44
C GLN A 712 -1.36 0.80 41.51
N ILE A 713 -1.99 1.87 42.02
CA ILE A 713 -2.21 3.11 41.27
C ILE A 713 -1.05 4.10 41.45
N ILE A 714 -0.87 4.96 40.46
CA ILE A 714 0.04 6.11 40.43
C ILE A 714 -0.72 7.34 39.95
N GLY A 715 -0.33 8.53 40.37
CA GLY A 715 -0.92 9.80 39.92
C GLY A 715 -0.05 10.49 38.87
N ASP A 716 -0.61 11.47 38.19
CA ASP A 716 0.11 12.32 37.24
C ASP A 716 1.40 12.96 37.81
N LYS A 717 2.40 13.20 36.95
CA LYS A 717 3.69 13.85 37.25
C LYS A 717 3.55 15.26 37.84
N LYS A 718 2.44 15.95 37.57
CA LYS A 718 2.11 17.30 38.07
C LYS A 718 0.61 17.43 38.32
N ILE A 719 0.23 18.15 39.37
CA ILE A 719 -1.18 18.46 39.65
C ILE A 719 -1.68 19.44 38.58
N PRO A 720 -2.71 19.08 37.77
CA PRO A 720 -3.29 20.00 36.80
C PRO A 720 -3.92 21.22 37.47
N PRO A 721 -4.06 22.37 36.78
CA PRO A 721 -4.71 23.57 37.33
C PRO A 721 -6.15 23.35 37.82
N SER A 722 -6.80 22.28 37.35
CA SER A 722 -8.16 21.87 37.73
C SER A 722 -8.26 21.25 39.14
N GLY A 723 -7.13 20.92 39.79
CA GLY A 723 -7.09 20.39 41.15
C GLY A 723 -7.53 18.92 41.31
N LYS A 724 -8.02 18.27 40.24
CA LYS A 724 -8.31 16.81 40.23
C LYS A 724 -7.05 16.05 39.80
N ILE A 725 -6.64 15.08 40.61
CA ILE A 725 -5.54 14.15 40.29
C ILE A 725 -6.17 12.92 39.62
N ASN A 726 -5.86 12.70 38.35
CA ASN A 726 -6.15 11.43 37.69
C ASN A 726 -5.12 10.40 38.15
N THR A 727 -5.56 9.17 38.38
CA THR A 727 -4.68 8.06 38.75
C THR A 727 -4.74 6.96 37.69
N TYR A 728 -3.75 6.08 37.63
CA TYR A 728 -3.68 4.97 36.68
C TYR A 728 -2.96 3.78 37.33
N PHE A 729 -3.24 2.56 36.91
CA PHE A 729 -2.45 1.41 37.36
C PHE A 729 -1.08 1.41 36.71
N TRP A 730 -0.01 1.24 37.48
CA TRP A 730 1.35 1.13 36.93
C TRP A 730 2.04 -0.17 37.29
N ARG A 731 1.44 -0.95 38.20
CA ARG A 731 2.01 -2.18 38.71
C ARG A 731 0.92 -3.17 39.12
N PHE A 732 1.02 -4.41 38.64
CA PHE A 732 0.13 -5.52 38.96
C PHE A 732 0.89 -6.67 39.63
N GLY A 733 0.23 -7.31 40.60
CA GLY A 733 0.63 -8.59 41.19
C GLY A 733 -0.40 -9.65 40.83
N ILE A 734 0.01 -10.69 40.11
CA ILE A 734 -0.86 -11.80 39.68
C ILE A 734 -0.34 -13.08 40.32
N VAL A 735 -1.19 -13.81 41.03
CA VAL A 735 -0.85 -15.06 41.71
C VAL A 735 -1.84 -16.14 41.35
N HIS A 736 -1.32 -17.34 41.04
CA HIS A 736 -2.11 -18.56 40.99
C HIS A 736 -1.57 -19.56 42.02
N LYS A 737 -2.24 -19.66 43.17
CA LYS A 737 -1.75 -20.43 44.34
C LYS A 737 -1.50 -21.91 44.01
N THR A 738 -2.42 -22.55 43.29
CA THR A 738 -2.35 -23.99 42.98
C THR A 738 -1.25 -24.34 41.98
N LEU A 739 -0.91 -23.41 41.07
CA LEU A 739 0.10 -23.61 40.02
C LEU A 739 1.50 -23.14 40.47
N GLY A 740 1.61 -22.52 41.65
CA GLY A 740 2.88 -21.97 42.17
C GLY A 740 3.42 -20.79 41.34
N VAL A 741 2.56 -20.08 40.62
CA VAL A 741 2.93 -18.98 39.71
C VAL A 741 2.67 -17.64 40.38
N GLN A 742 3.68 -16.77 40.36
CA GLN A 742 3.58 -15.39 40.84
C GLN A 742 4.24 -14.44 39.82
N LEU A 743 3.49 -13.46 39.33
CA LEU A 743 3.97 -12.42 38.41
C LEU A 743 3.89 -11.05 39.06
N GLU A 744 4.92 -10.26 38.83
CA GLU A 744 4.94 -8.84 39.09
C GLU A 744 5.14 -8.10 37.76
N VAL A 745 4.17 -7.31 37.36
CA VAL A 745 4.19 -6.58 36.09
C VAL A 745 4.20 -5.09 36.42
N ASN A 746 5.24 -4.36 36.03
CA ASN A 746 5.28 -2.89 36.15
C ASN A 746 5.59 -2.26 34.79
N THR A 747 5.51 -0.94 34.67
CA THR A 747 5.73 -0.23 33.39
C THR A 747 7.15 -0.36 32.82
N ARG A 748 8.12 -0.85 33.59
CA ARG A 748 9.53 -1.01 33.17
C ARG A 748 9.90 -2.45 32.84
N ASP A 749 9.41 -3.40 33.65
CA ASP A 749 9.76 -4.81 33.51
C ASP A 749 8.68 -5.76 34.04
N ILE A 750 8.82 -7.02 33.63
CA ILE A 750 7.95 -8.13 34.00
C ILE A 750 8.81 -9.15 34.74
N SER A 751 8.48 -9.41 36.00
CA SER A 751 9.16 -10.40 36.84
C SER A 751 8.27 -11.60 37.10
N VAL A 752 8.75 -12.78 36.73
CA VAL A 752 8.03 -14.06 36.81
C VAL A 752 8.72 -14.94 37.84
N PHE A 753 7.94 -15.48 38.76
CA PHE A 753 8.40 -16.41 39.79
C PHE A 753 7.65 -17.73 39.64
N GLN A 754 8.40 -18.79 39.38
CA GLN A 754 7.88 -20.14 39.26
C GLN A 754 8.94 -21.13 39.75
N ASP A 755 8.53 -22.12 40.55
CA ASP A 755 9.40 -23.22 41.02
C ASP A 755 10.74 -22.78 41.63
N GLY A 756 10.73 -21.66 42.37
CA GLY A 756 11.92 -21.11 43.04
C GLY A 756 12.89 -20.34 42.13
N LYS A 757 12.59 -20.17 40.84
CA LYS A 757 13.38 -19.38 39.89
C LYS A 757 12.69 -18.06 39.57
N ARG A 758 13.46 -16.97 39.52
CA ARG A 758 13.01 -15.64 39.08
C ARG A 758 13.50 -15.38 37.67
N ILE A 759 12.59 -15.12 36.74
CA ILE A 759 12.89 -14.71 35.36
C ILE A 759 12.45 -13.26 35.22
N LYS A 760 13.30 -12.43 34.61
CA LYS A 760 13.00 -11.03 34.33
C LYS A 760 12.90 -10.85 32.81
N LEU A 761 11.78 -10.30 32.35
CA LEU A 761 11.52 -9.95 30.96
C LEU A 761 11.40 -8.42 30.84
N LEU A 762 11.86 -7.87 29.72
CA LEU A 762 11.77 -6.44 29.43
C LEU A 762 10.68 -6.19 28.40
N TRP A 763 10.00 -5.05 28.51
CA TRP A 763 9.04 -4.63 27.50
C TRP A 763 9.69 -4.34 26.14
N SER A 764 10.99 -4.05 26.09
CA SER A 764 11.73 -3.78 24.84
C SER A 764 11.89 -5.00 23.93
N ASP A 765 11.55 -6.19 24.40
CA ASP A 765 11.82 -7.45 23.74
C ASP A 765 10.51 -8.15 23.37
N THR A 766 10.47 -8.79 22.21
CA THR A 766 9.42 -9.78 21.91
C THR A 766 9.89 -11.12 22.46
N ALA A 767 9.17 -11.65 23.44
CA ALA A 767 9.58 -12.87 24.13
C ALA A 767 8.38 -13.81 24.32
N SER A 768 8.60 -15.10 24.06
CA SER A 768 7.65 -16.15 24.41
C SER A 768 8.30 -17.12 25.39
N LEU A 769 7.73 -17.23 26.58
CA LEU A 769 8.11 -18.22 27.58
C LEU A 769 7.01 -19.28 27.63
N LYS A 770 7.28 -20.47 27.12
CA LYS A 770 6.39 -21.61 27.27
C LYS A 770 6.79 -22.43 28.49
N GLY A 771 5.84 -22.63 29.40
CA GLY A 771 6.05 -23.28 30.68
C GLY A 771 5.01 -24.35 30.96
N PRO A 772 5.29 -25.31 31.88
CA PRO A 772 4.35 -26.39 32.17
C PRO A 772 3.05 -25.91 32.84
N ASN A 773 3.06 -24.74 33.49
CA ASN A 773 1.93 -24.17 34.22
C ASN A 773 1.50 -22.79 33.72
N VAL A 774 2.37 -22.05 33.03
CA VAL A 774 2.10 -20.71 32.51
C VAL A 774 2.84 -20.50 31.21
N ASP A 775 2.13 -19.99 30.21
CA ASP A 775 2.72 -19.44 28.99
C ASP A 775 2.62 -17.92 29.02
N LEU A 776 3.73 -17.26 28.72
CA LEU A 776 3.82 -15.80 28.64
C LEU A 776 4.21 -15.40 27.22
N LEU A 777 3.49 -14.43 26.67
CA LEU A 777 3.82 -13.80 25.41
C LEU A 777 3.95 -12.29 25.63
N VAL A 778 5.18 -11.80 25.58
CA VAL A 778 5.51 -10.38 25.59
C VAL A 778 5.62 -9.90 24.15
N THR A 779 4.77 -8.95 23.79
CA THR A 779 4.86 -8.20 22.54
C THR A 779 5.58 -6.89 22.83
N LYS A 780 6.70 -6.66 22.12
CA LYS A 780 7.55 -5.50 22.32
C LYS A 780 6.74 -4.20 22.45
N ASP A 781 6.99 -3.49 23.54
CA ASP A 781 6.45 -2.18 23.90
C ASP A 781 4.92 -2.07 23.90
N ARG A 782 4.21 -3.20 23.97
CA ARG A 782 2.76 -3.26 23.74
C ARG A 782 2.00 -4.02 24.81
N SER A 783 2.23 -5.31 24.97
CA SER A 783 1.36 -6.16 25.80
C SER A 783 2.04 -7.42 26.32
N LEU A 784 1.56 -7.88 27.46
CA LEU A 784 1.88 -9.16 28.07
C LEU A 784 0.60 -10.00 28.10
N LYS A 785 0.57 -11.09 27.35
CA LYS A 785 -0.49 -12.10 27.45
C LYS A 785 -0.04 -13.21 28.40
N VAL A 786 -0.84 -13.47 29.42
CA VAL A 786 -0.62 -14.49 30.45
C VAL A 786 -1.65 -15.61 30.26
N ILE A 787 -1.19 -16.81 29.97
CA ILE A 787 -2.03 -18.00 29.76
C ILE A 787 -1.70 -18.98 30.87
N LEU A 788 -2.60 -19.13 31.84
CA LEU A 788 -2.45 -20.08 32.93
C LEU A 788 -3.06 -21.42 32.50
N LYS A 789 -2.32 -22.52 32.69
CA LYS A 789 -2.74 -23.84 32.23
C LYS A 789 -4.09 -24.26 32.83
N ASP A 790 -4.99 -24.73 31.96
CA ASP A 790 -6.34 -25.18 32.31
C ASP A 790 -7.13 -24.14 33.14
N SER A 791 -6.80 -22.85 32.93
CA SER A 791 -7.29 -21.73 33.73
C SER A 791 -7.50 -20.50 32.83
N VAL A 792 -7.75 -19.35 33.45
CA VAL A 792 -8.09 -18.09 32.78
C VAL A 792 -6.88 -17.43 32.12
N LYS A 793 -7.14 -16.72 31.01
CA LYS A 793 -6.17 -15.89 30.29
C LYS A 793 -6.37 -14.42 30.61
N PHE A 794 -5.26 -13.71 30.79
CA PHE A 794 -5.24 -12.26 31.02
C PHE A 794 -4.32 -11.56 30.03
N VAL A 795 -4.60 -10.29 29.77
CA VAL A 795 -3.73 -9.39 29.00
C VAL A 795 -3.45 -8.15 29.85
N VAL A 796 -2.17 -7.84 30.01
CA VAL A 796 -1.71 -6.57 30.56
C VAL A 796 -1.18 -5.71 29.41
N LEU A 797 -1.75 -4.54 29.21
CA LEU A 797 -1.34 -3.60 28.18
C LEU A 797 -0.39 -2.55 28.76
N LEU A 798 0.66 -2.21 28.03
CA LEU A 798 1.57 -1.11 28.37
C LEU A 798 1.17 0.12 27.55
N HIS A 799 0.69 1.15 28.22
CA HIS A 799 0.44 2.46 27.61
C HIS A 799 1.67 3.33 27.82
N LYS A 800 2.49 3.46 26.78
CA LYS A 800 3.66 4.35 26.79
C LYS A 800 3.22 5.79 26.57
N VAL A 801 3.41 6.60 27.59
CA VAL A 801 3.25 8.05 27.50
C VAL A 801 4.57 8.66 27.06
N TRP A 802 4.51 9.66 26.19
CA TRP A 802 5.71 10.37 25.77
C TRP A 802 6.56 10.83 26.96
N GLU A 803 7.86 10.55 26.93
CA GLU A 803 8.76 10.67 28.08
C GLU A 803 8.77 12.08 28.72
N LYS A 804 8.58 13.12 27.89
CA LYS A 804 8.50 14.54 28.31
C LYS A 804 7.07 15.06 28.48
N HIS A 805 6.05 14.19 28.51
CA HIS A 805 4.68 14.60 28.72
C HIS A 805 4.54 15.36 30.05
N PRO A 806 3.93 16.56 30.06
CA PRO A 806 3.96 17.46 31.22
C PRO A 806 3.15 16.95 32.42
N TYR A 807 2.17 16.06 32.19
CA TYR A 807 1.23 15.56 33.21
C TYR A 807 1.27 14.03 33.35
N HIS A 808 0.91 13.25 32.33
CA HIS A 808 0.88 11.78 32.41
C HIS A 808 2.25 11.08 32.37
N GLN A 809 2.25 9.80 32.76
CA GLN A 809 3.37 8.86 32.72
C GLN A 809 2.89 7.48 32.27
N ASP A 810 3.81 6.59 31.91
CA ASP A 810 3.46 5.22 31.51
C ASP A 810 2.55 4.55 32.55
N TYR A 811 1.56 3.83 32.06
CA TYR A 811 0.61 3.09 32.88
C TYR A 811 0.25 1.77 32.19
N LEU A 812 -0.49 0.94 32.92
CA LEU A 812 -0.88 -0.40 32.53
C LEU A 812 -2.40 -0.55 32.51
N GLY A 813 -2.93 -1.20 31.48
CA GLY A 813 -4.30 -1.71 31.43
C GLY A 813 -4.35 -3.19 31.81
N PHE A 814 -5.41 -3.65 32.49
CA PHE A 814 -5.61 -5.06 32.82
C PHE A 814 -6.94 -5.58 32.27
N TYR A 815 -6.88 -6.64 31.49
CA TYR A 815 -8.04 -7.24 30.83
C TYR A 815 -8.07 -8.74 31.03
N THR A 816 -9.26 -9.28 31.30
CA THR A 816 -9.50 -10.72 31.43
C THR A 816 -10.17 -11.23 30.15
N LEU A 817 -9.58 -12.21 29.48
CA LEU A 817 -10.08 -12.73 28.20
C LEU A 817 -11.08 -13.88 28.38
N ASP A 818 -10.88 -14.72 29.40
CA ASP A 818 -11.69 -15.91 29.65
C ASP A 818 -12.34 -15.86 31.05
N SER A 819 -13.02 -14.75 31.36
CA SER A 819 -13.60 -14.50 32.69
C SER A 819 -14.58 -15.59 33.14
N HIS A 820 -15.28 -16.23 32.20
CA HIS A 820 -16.21 -17.34 32.43
C HIS A 820 -15.55 -18.60 33.03
N LEU A 821 -14.21 -18.73 32.96
CA LEU A 821 -13.48 -19.85 33.57
C LEU A 821 -13.23 -19.66 35.08
N LEU A 822 -13.47 -18.46 35.62
CA LEU A 822 -13.37 -18.17 37.06
C LEU A 822 -14.60 -18.70 37.80
N SER A 823 -14.44 -19.07 39.07
CA SER A 823 -15.54 -19.67 39.83
C SER A 823 -16.69 -18.68 40.05
N PRO A 824 -17.93 -19.15 40.28
CA PRO A 824 -19.06 -18.28 40.64
C PRO A 824 -18.85 -17.46 41.92
N SER A 825 -17.83 -17.80 42.73
CA SER A 825 -17.46 -17.07 43.94
C SER A 825 -16.34 -16.05 43.73
N VAL A 826 -15.93 -15.81 42.48
CA VAL A 826 -14.95 -14.78 42.15
C VAL A 826 -15.48 -13.40 42.56
N HIS A 827 -14.61 -12.62 43.20
CA HIS A 827 -14.92 -11.29 43.69
C HIS A 827 -13.77 -10.32 43.44
N GLY A 828 -13.94 -9.07 43.80
CA GLY A 828 -12.98 -7.97 43.66
C GLY A 828 -13.62 -6.82 42.90
N LEU A 829 -12.88 -5.75 42.65
CA LEU A 829 -13.40 -4.61 41.89
C LEU A 829 -13.85 -4.97 40.47
N LEU A 830 -13.20 -5.95 39.84
CA LEU A 830 -13.59 -6.47 38.53
C LEU A 830 -14.28 -7.83 38.66
N GLY A 831 -13.78 -8.69 39.55
CA GLY A 831 -14.25 -10.08 39.67
C GLY A 831 -15.75 -10.21 39.90
N GLN A 832 -16.37 -9.28 40.65
CA GLN A 832 -17.80 -9.30 40.95
C GLN A 832 -18.72 -9.20 39.72
N PHE A 833 -18.19 -8.82 38.55
CA PHE A 833 -18.95 -8.65 37.31
C PHE A 833 -18.74 -9.80 36.30
N TYR A 834 -17.86 -10.76 36.59
CA TYR A 834 -17.46 -11.80 35.64
C TYR A 834 -18.50 -12.90 35.39
N HIS A 835 -19.57 -12.94 36.19
CA HIS A 835 -20.75 -13.79 35.97
C HIS A 835 -21.99 -12.99 35.58
N GLY A 836 -21.78 -11.79 35.01
CA GLY A 836 -22.83 -10.92 34.51
C GLY A 836 -23.40 -9.96 35.56
N ILE A 837 -24.02 -8.89 35.08
CA ILE A 837 -24.75 -7.91 35.89
C ILE A 837 -26.02 -7.50 35.16
N GLU A 838 -27.14 -7.45 35.88
CA GLU A 838 -28.40 -6.97 35.34
C GLU A 838 -28.62 -5.51 35.73
N TYR A 839 -28.97 -4.70 34.74
CA TYR A 839 -29.42 -3.32 34.91
C TYR A 839 -30.48 -2.94 33.88
N GLU A 840 -31.23 -1.89 34.18
CA GLU A 840 -32.19 -1.23 33.32
C GLU A 840 -31.86 0.27 33.23
N VAL A 841 -31.94 0.88 32.05
CA VAL A 841 -31.71 2.32 31.87
C VAL A 841 -33.00 2.98 31.43
N THR A 842 -33.39 4.04 32.12
CA THR A 842 -34.60 4.82 31.87
C THR A 842 -34.29 6.33 31.92
N ASP A 843 -35.25 7.16 31.53
CA ASP A 843 -35.16 8.64 31.65
C ASP A 843 -33.94 9.27 30.96
N LEU A 844 -33.77 8.99 29.67
CA LEU A 844 -32.77 9.63 28.81
C LEU A 844 -33.03 11.14 28.70
N ARG A 845 -32.05 11.94 29.13
CA ARG A 845 -32.12 13.40 29.16
C ARG A 845 -30.83 14.04 28.62
N PRO A 846 -30.89 15.25 28.03
CA PRO A 846 -29.69 15.94 27.57
C PRO A 846 -28.71 16.18 28.73
N GLY A 847 -27.46 15.75 28.58
CA GLY A 847 -26.40 16.02 29.57
C GLY A 847 -25.71 17.37 29.35
N GLU A 848 -24.70 17.69 30.15
CA GLU A 848 -23.94 18.95 30.07
C GLU A 848 -23.29 19.18 28.69
N VAL A 849 -22.97 18.11 27.97
CA VAL A 849 -22.49 18.13 26.58
C VAL A 849 -23.56 17.50 25.69
N PRO A 850 -24.00 18.14 24.58
CA PRO A 850 -25.10 17.64 23.75
C PRO A 850 -24.91 16.21 23.22
N GLU A 851 -23.67 15.77 23.07
CA GLU A 851 -23.28 14.45 22.55
C GLU A 851 -23.17 13.37 23.66
N LYS A 852 -23.39 13.74 24.93
CA LYS A 852 -23.29 12.88 26.11
C LYS A 852 -24.58 12.95 26.95
N PRO A 853 -25.65 12.22 26.57
CA PRO A 853 -26.89 12.23 27.33
C PRO A 853 -26.73 11.58 28.70
N ASP A 854 -27.41 12.13 29.70
CA ASP A 854 -27.56 11.52 31.03
C ASP A 854 -28.78 10.60 31.05
N ALA A 855 -28.76 9.60 31.93
CA ALA A 855 -29.87 8.69 32.15
C ALA A 855 -29.89 8.16 33.59
N THR A 856 -31.00 7.53 33.95
CA THR A 856 -31.19 6.88 35.25
C THR A 856 -31.04 5.37 35.08
N MET A 857 -30.03 4.77 35.71
CA MET A 857 -29.75 3.33 35.68
C MET A 857 -30.21 2.67 36.98
N TYR A 858 -31.04 1.64 36.87
CA TYR A 858 -31.42 0.74 37.95
C TYR A 858 -30.54 -0.50 37.91
N VAL A 859 -29.68 -0.68 38.92
CA VAL A 859 -28.72 -1.79 39.00
C VAL A 859 -28.58 -2.24 40.45
N LYS A 860 -28.57 -3.56 40.69
CA LYS A 860 -28.50 -4.14 42.07
C LYS A 860 -29.49 -3.53 43.08
N GLY A 861 -30.67 -3.11 42.62
CA GLY A 861 -31.69 -2.47 43.46
C GLY A 861 -31.40 -1.01 43.86
N GLN A 862 -30.40 -0.39 43.24
CA GLN A 862 -30.06 1.03 43.42
C GLN A 862 -30.38 1.83 42.17
N GLU A 863 -30.63 3.14 42.36
CA GLU A 863 -30.85 4.11 41.29
C GLU A 863 -29.60 4.98 41.14
N LEU A 864 -28.97 4.94 39.96
CA LEU A 864 -27.73 5.66 39.66
C LEU A 864 -27.95 6.64 38.51
N ASN A 865 -27.39 7.84 38.63
CA ASN A 865 -27.27 8.76 37.50
C ASN A 865 -26.03 8.38 36.68
N VAL A 866 -26.21 8.12 35.38
CA VAL A 866 -25.15 7.69 34.46
C VAL A 866 -25.10 8.57 33.23
N THR A 867 -23.93 8.68 32.61
CA THR A 867 -23.75 9.48 31.38
C THR A 867 -23.30 8.57 30.24
N ARG A 868 -23.97 8.65 29.08
CA ARG A 868 -23.52 7.91 27.89
C ARG A 868 -22.35 8.63 27.24
N GLY A 869 -21.29 7.90 26.94
CA GLY A 869 -20.16 8.44 26.20
C GLY A 869 -19.37 7.35 25.50
N TRP A 870 -18.61 7.75 24.48
CA TRP A 870 -17.63 6.88 23.86
C TRP A 870 -16.40 6.75 24.76
N GLN A 871 -15.95 5.52 24.97
CA GLN A 871 -14.73 5.19 25.70
C GLN A 871 -13.84 4.32 24.82
N ARG A 872 -12.52 4.36 25.05
CA ARG A 872 -11.59 3.56 24.25
C ARG A 872 -11.35 2.19 24.89
N ASP A 873 -11.58 1.15 24.11
CA ASP A 873 -11.16 -0.21 24.43
C ASP A 873 -9.88 -0.60 23.71
N PHE A 874 -8.85 -0.94 24.49
CA PHE A 874 -7.53 -1.23 23.95
C PHE A 874 -7.26 -2.74 23.81
N ARG A 875 -8.22 -3.63 24.10
CA ARG A 875 -8.03 -5.09 24.01
C ARG A 875 -7.61 -5.57 22.63
N ASN A 876 -8.23 -5.03 21.59
CA ASN A 876 -7.99 -5.43 20.20
C ASN A 876 -6.96 -4.50 19.51
N ASP A 877 -7.09 -3.17 19.73
CA ASP A 877 -6.14 -2.16 19.25
C ASP A 877 -5.52 -1.37 20.41
N VAL A 878 -4.35 -1.83 20.87
CA VAL A 878 -3.60 -1.22 21.99
C VAL A 878 -3.11 0.20 21.68
N LYS A 879 -3.00 0.57 20.40
CA LYS A 879 -2.41 1.85 19.97
C LYS A 879 -3.48 2.93 19.83
N ASN A 880 -4.62 2.62 19.22
CA ASN A 880 -5.67 3.61 18.98
C ASN A 880 -6.86 3.48 19.94
N GLY A 881 -7.15 2.26 20.40
CA GLY A 881 -8.37 1.92 21.12
C GLY A 881 -9.59 1.93 20.18
N GLU A 882 -10.49 0.98 20.35
CA GLU A 882 -11.78 0.95 19.69
C GLU A 882 -12.78 1.82 20.47
N ASN A 883 -13.56 2.66 19.78
CA ASN A 883 -14.57 3.46 20.47
C ASN A 883 -15.77 2.58 20.82
N VAL A 884 -15.88 2.22 22.10
CA VAL A 884 -17.01 1.47 22.64
C VAL A 884 -17.96 2.45 23.34
N PRO A 885 -19.25 2.45 22.99
CA PRO A 885 -20.22 3.30 23.67
C PRO A 885 -20.47 2.71 25.07
N CYS A 886 -20.31 3.53 26.10
CA CYS A 886 -20.30 3.07 27.48
C CYS A 886 -21.14 3.98 28.38
N TRP A 887 -21.83 3.38 29.34
CA TRP A 887 -22.45 4.12 30.44
C TRP A 887 -21.40 4.40 31.50
N PHE A 888 -21.10 5.67 31.74
CA PHE A 888 -20.14 6.08 32.76
C PHE A 888 -20.84 6.24 34.12
N ILE A 889 -20.38 5.49 35.12
CA ILE A 889 -20.84 5.56 36.50
C ILE A 889 -19.95 6.53 37.27
N HIS A 890 -20.57 7.56 37.82
CA HIS A 890 -19.89 8.60 38.59
C HIS A 890 -19.50 8.12 39.99
N SER A 891 -18.81 8.99 40.75
CA SER A 891 -18.52 8.75 42.18
C SER A 891 -17.77 7.44 42.46
N ASN A 892 -16.67 7.18 41.76
CA ASN A 892 -15.84 5.98 41.94
C ASN A 892 -16.58 4.63 41.82
N GLY A 893 -17.68 4.58 41.05
CA GLY A 893 -18.49 3.38 40.88
C GLY A 893 -19.42 3.07 42.06
N THR A 894 -19.62 4.00 43.00
CA THR A 894 -20.53 3.84 44.14
C THR A 894 -21.92 3.39 43.66
N GLY A 895 -22.42 2.32 44.27
CA GLY A 895 -23.71 1.71 43.97
C GLY A 895 -23.70 0.72 42.79
N LEU A 896 -22.67 0.73 41.95
CA LEU A 896 -22.38 -0.35 41.00
C LEU A 896 -21.54 -1.46 41.67
N ILE A 897 -20.48 -1.08 42.38
CA ILE A 897 -19.63 -2.00 43.14
C ILE A 897 -20.28 -2.38 44.48
N ASP A 898 -20.01 -3.59 44.96
CA ASP A 898 -20.42 -4.03 46.29
C ASP A 898 -19.59 -3.32 47.37
N GLY A 899 -20.23 -2.58 48.28
CA GLY A 899 -19.55 -1.80 49.33
C GLY A 899 -18.96 -0.49 48.80
N ASP A 900 -17.88 -0.02 49.43
CA ASP A 900 -17.13 1.17 49.01
C ASP A 900 -15.79 0.78 48.38
N ALA A 901 -15.24 1.64 47.51
CA ALA A 901 -13.95 1.39 46.87
C ALA A 901 -12.81 1.15 47.88
N THR A 902 -12.93 1.71 49.09
CA THR A 902 -11.99 1.53 50.20
C THR A 902 -11.96 0.10 50.74
N ASP A 903 -13.05 -0.67 50.60
CA ASP A 903 -13.15 -2.06 51.06
C ASP A 903 -12.23 -3.01 50.26
N TYR A 904 -11.77 -2.55 49.10
CA TYR A 904 -10.90 -3.31 48.21
C TYR A 904 -9.42 -2.94 48.37
N ILE A 905 -9.07 -2.08 49.32
CA ILE A 905 -7.67 -1.67 49.55
C ILE A 905 -6.90 -2.77 50.29
N VAL A 906 -5.70 -3.11 49.78
CA VAL A 906 -4.80 -4.11 50.37
C VAL A 906 -3.44 -3.53 50.74
N SER A 907 -2.79 -4.14 51.73
CA SER A 907 -1.47 -3.71 52.24
C SER A 907 -0.28 -4.10 51.33
N GLY A 908 -0.50 -4.90 50.28
CA GLY A 908 0.56 -5.31 49.36
C GLY A 908 0.07 -6.09 48.15
N LEU A 909 0.84 -6.04 47.05
CA LEU A 909 0.50 -6.67 45.76
C LEU A 909 0.24 -8.17 45.82
N PHE A 910 0.84 -8.87 46.79
CA PHE A 910 0.68 -10.32 46.98
C PHE A 910 -0.04 -10.68 48.29
N LYS A 911 -0.72 -9.70 48.90
CA LYS A 911 -1.51 -9.88 50.12
C LYS A 911 -2.99 -9.96 49.76
N THR A 912 -3.75 -10.70 50.55
CA THR A 912 -5.22 -10.69 50.47
C THR A 912 -5.75 -9.62 51.41
N VAL A 913 -6.90 -9.01 51.04
CA VAL A 913 -7.79 -8.32 51.99
C VAL A 913 -8.11 -9.28 53.12
#